data_AF-A0A1G2BBP3-F1
#
_entry.id   AF-A0A1G2BBP3-F1
#
_cell.length_a   1.000
_cell.length_b   1.000
_cell.length_c   1.000
_cell.angle_alpha   90.00
_cell.angle_beta   90.00
_cell.angle_gamma   90.00
#
_symmetry.space_group_name_H-M   'P 1'
#
loop_
_entity.id
_entity.type
_entity.pdbx_description
1 polymer ?
#
loop_
_entity_poly.entity_id
_entity_poly.type
_entity_poly.pdbx_seq_one_letter_code
_entity_poly.pdbx_strand_id
1 'polypeptide(L)'
;MKINEATSTDLKIIKELERLGWKSGDTLLYQQEYQLSPEQQKEFEGKKSVKPDIVLTDLSGDIIAVFENKLEDEKRGLVKLRALYSQVLKPRFLYACSPERILFYDTTWKGFDAGEFRRVDGFMSLEEMKLKIEQERKKNLGKKIEIDTSIAGGMDKTVGKERYYQRECIETIIENYKQGKQKMLVHMATGLGKTRTTVALSKALLDAGIAKKILFVVDRVMLAQQALDDGFSLIGRDYTSTRLKTSNFRQQKHANIHVVVIDTLENIYRDIPNTFYDLLIVDECHRSINISRKLIFDHFLCSRVGLTATPRTAIAKEGKNISEDDLAIIDTYKLFGCESGQSDYQFGMDRAIEEGFLAPYEVVEVKTYLTKLAEEEGVEFDSVFDPDEQKKIMLSSPKKIKLEQLNRKYLAKEQIQRVAEEIKKHTVYGEKVILFGVSQTHCQMLASALNEIFDEETEKSGTRYAESIISENNDMNHVLKTWFKKPNKKPFIAVSVDIMSTGVDIPCVRYIAFSALTKSVGKYIQMLGRGTRLDPKTGKFSFKVLDFVGLCKRMEDNGRGTLKENKKLVLLPGGTTSQGEGSGKHWDTGKGIIENPDPENLIQRVLIHGDNIKVIDNIPIDEARKIFEEEIDGTKKAEIIKIKEKVKKNPEYEPTEGDLEMIKDLIKNPEIYLDEGQLQKIYEYPQGTLWDFFLHAFGIKEIPDVKKRVEQSFNNYISTYNFTDDQIKALRRIKDIFVANKIEKKEFSVDEIFANPIFERLIGNKQEVDKLFDGEFNKIFNDLESSIKI
;
A
#
# COMPACT_ATOMS: atom_id res chain seq x y z
N MET A 1 -29.85 -7.47 60.36
CA MET A 1 -28.68 -6.59 60.10
C MET A 1 -28.95 -5.19 60.62
N LYS A 2 -28.02 -4.57 61.36
CA LYS A 2 -28.11 -3.17 61.81
C LYS A 2 -27.76 -2.22 60.65
N ILE A 3 -28.68 -2.03 59.71
CA ILE A 3 -28.52 -1.04 58.61
C ILE A 3 -28.66 0.40 59.14
N ASN A 4 -29.20 0.58 60.35
CA ASN A 4 -29.45 1.89 60.97
C ASN A 4 -28.18 2.68 61.36
N GLU A 5 -26.99 2.05 61.36
CA GLU A 5 -25.70 2.69 61.66
C GLU A 5 -24.86 2.95 60.38
N ALA A 6 -25.42 2.72 59.18
CA ALA A 6 -24.72 2.87 57.91
C ALA A 6 -24.58 4.34 57.49
N THR A 7 -23.43 4.70 56.93
CA THR A 7 -23.24 6.06 56.43
C THR A 7 -23.97 6.30 55.12
N SER A 8 -24.14 7.57 54.75
CA SER A 8 -24.78 7.95 53.48
C SER A 8 -24.09 7.36 52.26
N THR A 9 -22.80 7.03 52.36
CA THR A 9 -22.00 6.38 51.30
C THR A 9 -22.31 4.88 51.26
N ASP A 10 -22.29 4.20 52.42
CA ASP A 10 -22.61 2.78 52.53
C ASP A 10 -24.00 2.45 51.98
N LEU A 11 -25.00 3.25 52.36
CA LEU A 11 -26.39 3.07 51.91
C LEU A 11 -26.55 3.22 50.39
N LYS A 12 -25.76 4.10 49.76
CA LYS A 12 -25.78 4.25 48.29
C LYS A 12 -25.19 3.02 47.61
N ILE A 13 -24.05 2.54 48.11
CA ILE A 13 -23.35 1.37 47.57
C ILE A 13 -24.20 0.10 47.73
N ILE A 14 -24.76 -0.12 48.92
CA ILE A 14 -25.63 -1.28 49.19
C ILE A 14 -26.83 -1.28 48.25
N LYS A 15 -27.50 -0.13 48.07
CA LYS A 15 -28.63 -0.02 47.13
C LYS A 15 -28.24 -0.30 45.68
N GLU A 16 -27.04 0.10 45.27
CA GLU A 16 -26.54 -0.18 43.92
C GLU A 16 -26.23 -1.66 43.73
N LEU A 17 -25.57 -2.29 44.71
CA LEU A 17 -25.31 -3.73 44.71
C LEU A 17 -26.62 -4.54 44.74
N GLU A 18 -27.62 -4.12 45.50
CA GLU A 18 -28.95 -4.74 45.52
C GLU A 18 -29.64 -4.67 44.15
N ARG A 19 -29.49 -3.56 43.41
CA ARG A 19 -29.99 -3.45 42.02
C ARG A 19 -29.28 -4.39 41.05
N LEU A 20 -28.02 -4.76 41.33
CA LEU A 20 -27.25 -5.74 40.58
C LEU A 20 -27.54 -7.20 41.01
N GLY A 21 -28.49 -7.40 41.94
CA GLY A 21 -28.95 -8.72 42.38
C GLY A 21 -28.25 -9.27 43.62
N TRP A 22 -27.39 -8.48 44.28
CA TRP A 22 -26.79 -8.86 45.57
C TRP A 22 -27.84 -8.80 46.70
N LYS A 23 -27.83 -9.76 47.62
CA LYS A 23 -28.84 -9.87 48.68
C LYS A 23 -28.24 -9.62 50.05
N SER A 24 -28.69 -8.56 50.71
CA SER A 24 -28.30 -8.21 52.09
C SER A 24 -28.59 -9.36 53.06
N GLY A 25 -27.56 -9.82 53.78
CA GLY A 25 -27.64 -10.94 54.74
C GLY A 25 -27.38 -12.32 54.15
N ASP A 26 -27.24 -12.42 52.83
CA ASP A 26 -26.96 -13.66 52.11
C ASP A 26 -25.64 -13.50 51.32
N THR A 27 -25.70 -12.90 50.14
CA THR A 27 -24.51 -12.65 49.30
C THR A 27 -23.84 -11.30 49.55
N LEU A 28 -24.49 -10.40 50.30
CA LEU A 28 -23.95 -9.11 50.73
C LEU A 28 -23.93 -9.05 52.25
N LEU A 29 -22.73 -9.00 52.83
CA LEU A 29 -22.48 -8.98 54.26
C LEU A 29 -21.97 -7.61 54.69
N TYR A 30 -22.83 -6.81 55.31
CA TYR A 30 -22.46 -5.49 55.85
C TYR A 30 -21.84 -5.62 57.24
N GLN A 31 -20.64 -5.04 57.42
CA GLN A 31 -19.94 -4.97 58.69
C GLN A 31 -19.74 -6.33 59.40
N GLN A 32 -19.54 -7.39 58.61
CA GLN A 32 -19.25 -8.71 59.13
C GLN A 32 -17.84 -8.76 59.76
N GLU A 33 -17.75 -9.29 60.97
CA GLU A 33 -16.48 -9.45 61.68
C GLU A 33 -15.90 -10.85 61.45
N TYR A 34 -14.61 -10.92 61.12
CA TYR A 34 -13.86 -12.16 60.86
C TYR A 34 -12.72 -12.28 61.86
N GLN A 35 -12.70 -13.37 62.61
CA GLN A 35 -11.65 -13.63 63.59
C GLN A 35 -10.35 -14.05 62.90
N LEU A 36 -9.22 -13.50 63.35
CA LEU A 36 -7.90 -13.82 62.82
C LEU A 36 -7.40 -15.13 63.43
N SER A 37 -6.80 -16.00 62.61
CA SER A 37 -6.11 -17.19 63.11
C SER A 37 -4.88 -16.82 63.96
N PRO A 38 -4.40 -17.70 64.86
CA PRO A 38 -3.21 -17.43 65.67
C PRO A 38 -1.95 -17.06 64.85
N GLU A 39 -1.83 -17.59 63.64
CA GLU A 39 -0.74 -17.27 62.70
C GLU A 39 -0.89 -15.84 62.15
N GLN A 40 -2.09 -15.47 61.72
CA GLN A 40 -2.38 -14.12 61.25
C GLN A 40 -2.28 -13.07 62.36
N GLN A 41 -2.59 -13.42 63.61
CA GLN A 41 -2.42 -12.52 64.77
C GLN A 41 -0.94 -12.22 65.08
N LYS A 42 -0.03 -13.15 64.74
CA LYS A 42 1.43 -12.90 64.81
C LYS A 42 1.90 -11.99 63.68
N GLU A 43 1.34 -12.14 62.47
CA GLU A 43 1.68 -11.31 61.32
C GLU A 43 1.11 -9.88 61.45
N PHE A 44 -0.06 -9.74 62.04
CA PHE A 44 -0.75 -8.47 62.28
C PHE A 44 -0.87 -8.18 63.78
N GLU A 45 0.26 -7.92 64.43
CA GLU A 45 0.33 -7.65 65.87
C GLU A 45 -0.70 -6.60 66.32
N GLY A 46 -1.45 -6.93 67.38
CA GLY A 46 -2.45 -6.05 67.98
C GLY A 46 -3.86 -6.15 67.39
N LYS A 47 -4.12 -7.00 66.37
CA LYS A 47 -5.48 -7.23 65.84
C LYS A 47 -5.98 -8.64 66.16
N LYS A 48 -7.20 -8.73 66.72
CA LYS A 48 -7.90 -10.00 66.99
C LYS A 48 -8.87 -10.40 65.87
N SER A 49 -9.44 -9.41 65.19
CA SER A 49 -10.39 -9.59 64.10
C SER A 49 -10.22 -8.49 63.04
N VAL A 50 -10.81 -8.74 61.87
CA VAL A 50 -10.97 -7.75 60.81
C VAL A 50 -12.44 -7.55 60.51
N LYS A 51 -12.83 -6.32 60.19
CA LYS A 51 -14.22 -5.94 59.94
C LYS A 51 -14.27 -5.00 58.73
N PRO A 52 -14.36 -5.53 57.50
CA PRO A 52 -14.61 -4.73 56.31
C PRO A 52 -16.01 -4.12 56.32
N ASP A 53 -16.20 -3.03 55.57
CA ASP A 53 -17.50 -2.35 55.52
C ASP A 53 -18.54 -3.20 54.78
N ILE A 54 -18.18 -3.74 53.60
CA ILE A 54 -19.02 -4.67 52.85
C ILE A 54 -18.15 -5.83 52.37
N VAL A 55 -18.66 -7.05 52.54
CA VAL A 55 -18.10 -8.26 51.96
C VAL A 55 -19.14 -8.90 51.05
N LEU A 56 -18.72 -9.27 49.84
CA LEU A 56 -19.55 -9.99 48.88
C LEU A 56 -19.11 -11.44 48.82
N THR A 57 -20.08 -12.34 48.97
CA THR A 57 -19.88 -13.78 48.96
C THR A 57 -20.63 -14.44 47.82
N ASP A 58 -20.11 -15.57 47.36
CA ASP A 58 -20.82 -16.42 46.42
C ASP A 58 -21.93 -17.22 47.14
N LEU A 59 -22.72 -17.98 46.38
CA LEU A 59 -23.80 -18.81 46.95
C LEU A 59 -23.29 -19.95 47.85
N SER A 60 -22.00 -20.26 47.79
CA SER A 60 -21.31 -21.26 48.63
C SER A 60 -20.73 -20.63 49.92
N GLY A 61 -20.78 -19.30 50.05
CA GLY A 61 -20.19 -18.54 51.15
C GLY A 61 -18.73 -18.12 50.95
N ASP A 62 -18.13 -18.39 49.78
CA ASP A 62 -16.76 -17.98 49.49
C ASP A 62 -16.69 -16.47 49.26
N ILE A 63 -15.71 -15.81 49.88
CA ILE A 63 -15.52 -14.36 49.77
C ILE A 63 -14.98 -14.02 48.37
N ILE A 64 -15.76 -13.27 47.60
CA ILE A 64 -15.39 -12.86 46.25
C ILE A 64 -14.82 -11.44 46.24
N ALA A 65 -15.47 -10.51 46.94
CA ALA A 65 -15.08 -9.10 46.94
C ALA A 65 -15.16 -8.45 48.32
N VAL A 66 -14.29 -7.47 48.56
CA VAL A 66 -14.24 -6.69 49.80
C VAL A 66 -14.22 -5.21 49.49
N PHE A 67 -14.99 -4.45 50.27
CA PHE A 67 -15.15 -3.01 50.15
C PHE A 67 -14.64 -2.31 51.41
N GLU A 68 -13.97 -1.19 51.22
CA GLU A 68 -13.70 -0.22 52.28
C GLU A 68 -14.27 1.14 51.85
N ASN A 69 -15.16 1.66 52.70
CA ASN A 69 -15.92 2.87 52.49
C ASN A 69 -15.44 3.92 53.51
N LYS A 70 -15.23 5.16 53.05
CA LYS A 70 -14.59 6.29 53.77
C LYS A 70 -13.07 6.34 53.65
N LEU A 71 -12.63 6.99 52.58
CA LEU A 71 -11.26 7.44 52.40
C LEU A 71 -11.04 8.79 53.13
N GLU A 72 -11.18 8.85 54.46
CA GLU A 72 -10.68 10.02 55.22
C GLU A 72 -9.15 10.16 55.06
N ASP A 73 -8.47 9.03 54.91
CA ASP A 73 -7.09 8.92 54.43
C ASP A 73 -7.02 7.81 53.37
N GLU A 74 -7.02 8.21 52.09
CA GLU A 74 -6.99 7.29 50.96
C GLU A 74 -5.80 6.33 51.01
N LYS A 75 -4.60 6.82 51.38
CA LYS A 75 -3.40 5.98 51.42
C LYS A 75 -3.58 4.84 52.41
N ARG A 76 -4.14 5.14 53.59
CA ARG A 76 -4.39 4.14 54.63
C ARG A 76 -5.45 3.13 54.21
N GLY A 77 -6.53 3.57 53.57
CA GLY A 77 -7.61 2.70 53.08
C GLY A 77 -7.13 1.71 52.01
N LEU A 78 -6.38 2.20 51.00
CA LEU A 78 -5.85 1.34 49.94
C LEU A 78 -4.83 0.31 50.45
N VAL A 79 -3.98 0.72 51.41
CA VAL A 79 -3.04 -0.20 52.08
C VAL A 79 -3.79 -1.26 52.89
N LYS A 80 -4.87 -0.88 53.60
CA LYS A 80 -5.70 -1.82 54.36
C LYS A 80 -6.33 -2.88 53.46
N LEU A 81 -6.89 -2.48 52.31
CA LEU A 81 -7.42 -3.42 51.31
C LEU A 81 -6.34 -4.37 50.78
N ARG A 82 -5.18 -3.83 50.36
CA ARG A 82 -4.10 -4.61 49.71
C ARG A 82 -3.31 -5.50 50.65
N ALA A 83 -2.99 -5.02 51.85
CA ALA A 83 -2.11 -5.73 52.78
C ALA A 83 -2.92 -6.57 53.77
N LEU A 84 -3.94 -6.00 54.41
CA LEU A 84 -4.68 -6.70 55.47
C LEU A 84 -5.76 -7.62 54.90
N TYR A 85 -6.75 -7.06 54.19
CA TYR A 85 -7.90 -7.87 53.76
C TYR A 85 -7.54 -8.87 52.67
N SER A 86 -6.66 -8.50 51.73
CA SER A 86 -6.18 -9.44 50.71
C SER A 86 -5.48 -10.66 51.31
N GLN A 87 -4.67 -10.51 52.36
CA GLN A 87 -3.98 -11.63 53.01
C GLN A 87 -4.90 -12.45 53.91
N VAL A 88 -5.79 -11.78 54.64
CA VAL A 88 -6.66 -12.42 55.64
C VAL A 88 -7.86 -13.12 55.01
N LEU A 89 -8.59 -12.40 54.15
CA LEU A 89 -9.87 -12.84 53.57
C LEU A 89 -9.69 -13.43 52.17
N LYS A 90 -8.54 -13.22 51.53
CA LYS A 90 -8.19 -13.69 50.18
C LYS A 90 -9.26 -13.40 49.10
N PRO A 91 -9.94 -12.24 49.09
CA PRO A 91 -10.85 -11.89 48.02
C PRO A 91 -10.09 -11.72 46.70
N ARG A 92 -10.80 -11.93 45.59
CA ARG A 92 -10.27 -11.57 44.28
C ARG A 92 -10.40 -10.07 44.00
N PHE A 93 -11.56 -9.51 44.32
CA PHE A 93 -11.90 -8.13 43.93
C PHE A 93 -11.88 -7.20 45.13
N LEU A 94 -11.24 -6.05 44.97
CA LEU A 94 -11.13 -5.04 46.00
C LEU A 94 -11.73 -3.73 45.51
N TYR A 95 -12.64 -3.15 46.30
CA TYR A 95 -13.26 -1.87 46.02
C TYR A 95 -12.95 -0.86 47.13
N ALA A 96 -12.49 0.33 46.75
CA ALA A 96 -12.37 1.47 47.65
C ALA A 96 -13.35 2.55 47.19
N CYS A 97 -14.25 2.97 48.07
CA CYS A 97 -15.35 3.85 47.69
C CYS A 97 -15.36 5.14 48.49
N SER A 98 -15.61 6.25 47.79
CA SER A 98 -15.94 7.56 48.36
C SER A 98 -17.23 8.09 47.75
N PRO A 99 -17.80 9.20 48.27
CA PRO A 99 -18.96 9.84 47.65
C PRO A 99 -18.76 10.28 46.19
N GLU A 100 -17.50 10.47 45.75
CA GLU A 100 -17.16 11.08 44.45
C GLU A 100 -16.59 10.10 43.43
N ARG A 101 -16.01 8.98 43.88
CA ARG A 101 -15.38 8.00 42.97
C ARG A 101 -15.35 6.58 43.57
N ILE A 102 -15.28 5.62 42.66
CA ILE A 102 -15.09 4.21 42.96
C ILE A 102 -13.74 3.79 42.39
N LEU A 103 -12.93 3.14 43.21
CA LEU A 103 -11.66 2.54 42.83
C LEU A 103 -11.77 1.02 42.93
N PHE A 104 -11.23 0.34 41.92
CA PHE A 104 -11.28 -1.11 41.77
C PHE A 104 -9.89 -1.68 41.57
N TYR A 105 -9.65 -2.86 42.14
CA TYR A 105 -8.44 -3.62 41.93
C TYR A 105 -8.77 -5.13 41.87
N ASP A 106 -8.21 -5.81 40.87
CA ASP A 106 -8.23 -7.27 40.74
C ASP A 106 -6.89 -7.84 41.20
N THR A 107 -6.90 -8.72 42.18
CA THR A 107 -5.67 -9.27 42.78
C THR A 107 -4.88 -10.16 41.83
N THR A 108 -5.45 -10.55 40.67
CA THR A 108 -4.76 -11.35 39.65
C THR A 108 -3.91 -10.52 38.68
N TRP A 109 -4.03 -9.18 38.69
CA TRP A 109 -3.23 -8.31 37.82
C TRP A 109 -1.74 -8.40 38.15
N LYS A 110 -0.90 -8.52 37.12
CA LYS A 110 0.57 -8.61 37.25
C LYS A 110 1.29 -7.55 36.41
N GLY A 111 2.60 -7.40 36.64
CA GLY A 111 3.44 -6.43 35.94
C GLY A 111 3.31 -5.01 36.50
N PHE A 112 3.44 -4.00 35.65
CA PHE A 112 3.36 -2.58 36.05
C PHE A 112 2.01 -2.17 36.66
N ASP A 113 0.95 -2.90 36.31
CA ASP A 113 -0.40 -2.61 36.81
C ASP A 113 -0.70 -3.34 38.14
N ALA A 114 0.24 -4.13 38.67
CA ALA A 114 0.06 -4.85 39.93
C ALA A 114 -0.03 -3.88 41.12
N GLY A 115 -1.11 -4.02 41.89
CA GLY A 115 -1.37 -3.16 43.05
C GLY A 115 -1.92 -1.77 42.75
N GLU A 116 -2.16 -1.42 41.49
CA GLU A 116 -2.73 -0.13 41.11
C GLU A 116 -4.26 -0.19 41.12
N PHE A 117 -4.89 0.64 41.94
CA PHE A 117 -6.34 0.81 41.93
C PHE A 117 -6.76 1.70 40.76
N ARG A 118 -7.74 1.27 39.99
CA ARG A 118 -8.27 1.99 38.83
C ARG A 118 -9.67 2.52 39.09
N ARG A 119 -9.96 3.70 38.55
CA ARG A 119 -11.30 4.30 38.65
C ARG A 119 -12.30 3.50 37.81
N VAL A 120 -13.49 3.28 38.37
CA VAL A 120 -14.63 2.65 37.69
C VAL A 120 -15.90 3.46 37.91
N ASP A 121 -16.88 3.27 37.05
CA ASP A 121 -18.17 3.97 37.08
C ASP A 121 -19.29 3.16 37.75
N GLY A 122 -19.03 1.90 38.13
CA GLY A 122 -20.00 1.04 38.80
C GLY A 122 -19.42 -0.29 39.29
N PHE A 123 -20.28 -1.12 39.88
CA PHE A 123 -19.92 -2.42 40.45
C PHE A 123 -20.25 -3.60 39.53
N MET A 124 -19.59 -4.74 39.76
CA MET A 124 -19.92 -5.98 39.06
C MET A 124 -21.06 -6.73 39.76
N SER A 125 -21.89 -7.38 38.97
CA SER A 125 -22.85 -8.39 39.41
C SER A 125 -22.14 -9.69 39.83
N LEU A 126 -22.85 -10.55 40.58
CA LEU A 126 -22.33 -11.87 40.97
C LEU A 126 -21.97 -12.73 39.75
N GLU A 127 -22.76 -12.66 38.67
CA GLU A 127 -22.50 -13.41 37.44
C GLU A 127 -21.20 -12.97 36.75
N GLU A 128 -20.96 -11.66 36.67
CA GLU A 128 -19.73 -11.10 36.08
C GLU A 128 -18.49 -11.49 36.90
N MET A 129 -18.58 -11.40 38.23
CA MET A 129 -17.47 -11.81 39.12
C MET A 129 -17.18 -13.30 39.00
N LYS A 130 -18.21 -14.15 39.00
CA LYS A 130 -18.06 -15.61 38.80
C LYS A 130 -17.46 -15.95 37.46
N LEU A 131 -17.89 -15.28 36.40
CA LEU A 131 -17.33 -15.46 35.06
C LEU A 131 -15.83 -15.18 35.06
N LYS A 132 -15.40 -14.05 35.65
CA LYS A 132 -13.98 -13.71 35.74
C LYS A 132 -13.20 -14.75 36.54
N ILE A 133 -13.73 -15.23 37.67
CA ILE A 133 -13.14 -16.32 38.47
C ILE A 133 -12.98 -17.59 37.65
N GLU A 134 -14.00 -17.99 36.89
CA GLU A 134 -13.95 -19.16 36.02
C GLU A 134 -12.91 -19.02 34.91
N GLN A 135 -12.83 -17.85 34.26
CA GLN A 135 -11.83 -17.55 33.23
C GLN A 135 -10.41 -17.69 33.79
N GLU A 136 -10.15 -17.15 34.98
CA GLU A 136 -8.84 -17.25 35.64
C GLU A 136 -8.49 -18.70 36.00
N ARG A 137 -9.47 -19.46 36.51
CA ARG A 137 -9.30 -20.90 36.75
C ARG A 137 -8.92 -21.64 35.46
N LYS A 138 -9.57 -21.31 34.33
CA LYS A 138 -9.25 -21.89 33.01
C LYS A 138 -7.84 -21.54 32.55
N LYS A 139 -7.35 -20.31 32.79
CA LYS A 139 -5.96 -19.94 32.51
C LYS A 139 -4.98 -20.81 33.31
N ASN A 140 -5.25 -21.01 34.60
CA ASN A 140 -4.38 -21.75 35.52
C ASN A 140 -4.41 -23.28 35.33
N LEU A 141 -5.41 -23.83 34.63
CA LEU A 141 -5.45 -25.26 34.29
C LEU A 141 -4.34 -25.69 33.32
N GLY A 142 -3.58 -24.75 32.73
CA GLY A 142 -2.42 -25.07 31.90
C GLY A 142 -2.75 -25.79 30.59
N LYS A 143 -4.02 -25.93 30.23
CA LYS A 143 -4.42 -26.53 28.96
C LYS A 143 -3.80 -25.76 27.80
N LYS A 144 -3.23 -26.50 26.84
CA LYS A 144 -2.76 -25.93 25.58
C LYS A 144 -3.97 -25.36 24.85
N ILE A 145 -3.88 -24.09 24.45
CA ILE A 145 -4.91 -23.45 23.64
C ILE A 145 -4.57 -23.75 22.20
N GLU A 146 -5.50 -24.39 21.49
CA GLU A 146 -5.33 -24.72 20.09
C GLU A 146 -5.54 -23.46 19.23
N ILE A 147 -4.67 -23.30 18.24
CA ILE A 147 -4.72 -22.18 17.30
C ILE A 147 -5.19 -22.75 15.96
N ASP A 148 -6.24 -22.15 15.41
CA ASP A 148 -6.77 -22.53 14.10
C ASP A 148 -5.80 -22.13 12.98
N THR A 149 -4.99 -23.10 12.55
CA THR A 149 -3.98 -22.91 11.50
C THR A 149 -4.56 -22.64 10.12
N SER A 150 -5.86 -22.94 9.90
CA SER A 150 -6.55 -22.57 8.67
C SER A 150 -6.77 -21.06 8.56
N ILE A 151 -6.84 -20.37 9.70
CA ILE A 151 -6.97 -18.91 9.78
C ILE A 151 -5.59 -18.26 9.78
N ALA A 152 -4.69 -18.65 10.69
CA ALA A 152 -3.36 -18.04 10.84
C ALA A 152 -2.29 -19.07 11.21
N GLY A 153 -1.09 -18.94 10.64
CA GLY A 153 0.03 -19.84 10.93
C GLY A 153 0.17 -21.04 9.99
N GLY A 154 -0.86 -21.38 9.23
CA GLY A 154 -0.82 -22.48 8.27
C GLY A 154 0.01 -22.20 7.00
N MET A 155 -0.04 -23.17 6.09
CA MET A 155 0.69 -23.13 4.81
C MET A 155 0.15 -22.06 3.87
N ASP A 156 0.97 -21.06 3.54
CA ASP A 156 0.69 -20.10 2.50
C ASP A 156 1.06 -20.68 1.15
N LYS A 157 0.06 -21.10 0.38
CA LYS A 157 0.23 -21.63 -0.99
C LYS A 157 0.89 -20.62 -1.94
N THR A 158 0.79 -19.33 -1.64
CA THR A 158 1.38 -18.25 -2.44
C THR A 158 2.90 -18.29 -2.34
N VAL A 159 3.43 -18.46 -1.13
CA VAL A 159 4.88 -18.43 -0.85
C VAL A 159 5.47 -19.84 -0.75
N GLY A 160 4.64 -20.86 -0.59
CA GLY A 160 5.08 -22.23 -0.37
C GLY A 160 5.69 -22.44 1.03
N LYS A 161 5.25 -21.66 2.03
CA LYS A 161 5.80 -21.71 3.40
C LYS A 161 4.71 -21.59 4.46
N GLU A 162 4.93 -22.19 5.61
CA GLU A 162 4.11 -21.95 6.79
C GLU A 162 4.35 -20.55 7.35
N ARG A 163 3.29 -19.81 7.67
CA ARG A 163 3.38 -18.48 8.29
C ARG A 163 3.61 -18.60 9.79
N TYR A 164 4.63 -19.35 10.19
CA TYR A 164 4.89 -19.73 11.58
C TYR A 164 4.92 -18.53 12.53
N TYR A 165 5.39 -17.36 12.06
CA TYR A 165 5.42 -16.11 12.80
C TYR A 165 4.03 -15.63 13.29
N GLN A 166 2.95 -16.02 12.62
CA GLN A 166 1.58 -15.73 13.09
C GLN A 166 1.24 -16.59 14.29
N ARG A 167 1.62 -17.88 14.26
CA ARG A 167 1.43 -18.80 15.37
C ARG A 167 2.27 -18.38 16.58
N GLU A 168 3.57 -18.10 16.38
CA GLU A 168 4.46 -17.62 17.44
C GLU A 168 3.92 -16.34 18.10
N CYS A 169 3.40 -15.40 17.29
CA CYS A 169 2.77 -14.19 17.78
C CYS A 169 1.57 -14.50 18.70
N ILE A 170 0.66 -15.36 18.27
CA ILE A 170 -0.53 -15.75 19.04
C ILE A 170 -0.13 -16.48 20.32
N GLU A 171 0.82 -17.42 20.25
CA GLU A 171 1.34 -18.16 21.41
C GLU A 171 1.97 -17.21 22.43
N THR A 172 2.76 -16.24 21.98
CA THR A 172 3.39 -15.21 22.83
C THR A 172 2.33 -14.37 23.54
N ILE A 173 1.30 -13.91 22.82
CA ILE A 173 0.21 -13.11 23.41
C ILE A 173 -0.60 -13.94 24.41
N ILE A 174 -0.93 -15.19 24.07
CA ILE A 174 -1.66 -16.10 24.96
C ILE A 174 -0.87 -16.35 26.25
N GLU A 175 0.42 -16.57 26.14
CA GLU A 175 1.29 -16.80 27.30
C GLU A 175 1.36 -15.56 28.19
N ASN A 176 1.59 -14.39 27.62
CA ASN A 176 1.55 -13.12 28.35
C ASN A 176 0.18 -12.85 29.01
N TYR A 177 -0.91 -13.17 28.30
CA TYR A 177 -2.27 -13.05 28.82
C TYR A 177 -2.55 -14.01 29.98
N LYS A 178 -2.04 -15.25 29.92
CA LYS A 178 -2.09 -16.23 31.02
C LYS A 178 -1.26 -15.80 32.21
N GLN A 179 -0.12 -15.14 31.98
CA GLN A 179 0.72 -14.58 33.02
C GLN A 179 0.13 -13.32 33.68
N GLY A 180 -1.03 -12.83 33.23
CA GLY A 180 -1.72 -11.69 33.82
C GLY A 180 -1.21 -10.33 33.33
N LYS A 181 -0.41 -10.29 32.26
CA LYS A 181 0.05 -9.06 31.62
C LYS A 181 -1.13 -8.33 30.97
N GLN A 182 -1.35 -7.07 31.35
CA GLN A 182 -2.52 -6.30 30.90
C GLN A 182 -2.27 -5.45 29.65
N LYS A 183 -1.02 -5.15 29.31
CA LYS A 183 -0.66 -4.28 28.20
C LYS A 183 0.39 -4.98 27.36
N MET A 184 0.13 -5.14 26.08
CA MET A 184 0.99 -5.84 25.13
C MET A 184 1.04 -5.10 23.80
N LEU A 185 2.19 -5.15 23.13
CA LEU A 185 2.40 -4.55 21.81
C LEU A 185 2.99 -5.57 20.84
N VAL A 186 2.43 -5.62 19.64
CA VAL A 186 2.86 -6.48 18.55
C VAL A 186 3.30 -5.61 17.38
N HIS A 187 4.56 -5.79 16.96
CA HIS A 187 5.08 -5.17 15.75
C HIS A 187 5.12 -6.20 14.62
N MET A 188 4.27 -6.02 13.61
CA MET A 188 4.24 -6.85 12.40
C MET A 188 4.19 -5.97 11.16
N ALA A 189 5.11 -6.17 10.22
CA ALA A 189 5.12 -5.42 8.96
C ALA A 189 3.79 -5.56 8.18
N THR A 190 3.47 -4.52 7.41
CA THR A 190 2.32 -4.53 6.49
C THR A 190 2.46 -5.68 5.50
N GLY A 191 1.37 -6.40 5.24
CA GLY A 191 1.37 -7.56 4.33
C GLY A 191 1.49 -8.92 5.02
N LEU A 192 1.85 -8.96 6.31
CA LEU A 192 2.02 -10.22 7.06
C LEU A 192 0.73 -10.80 7.64
N GLY A 193 -0.43 -10.21 7.35
CA GLY A 193 -1.73 -10.73 7.76
C GLY A 193 -2.11 -10.45 9.21
N LYS A 194 -1.78 -9.26 9.75
CA LYS A 194 -2.17 -8.80 11.11
C LYS A 194 -3.63 -9.11 11.46
N THR A 195 -4.57 -8.75 10.58
CA THR A 195 -6.01 -9.01 10.79
C THR A 195 -6.31 -10.50 10.97
N ARG A 196 -5.69 -11.38 10.17
CA ARG A 196 -5.89 -12.84 10.31
C ARG A 196 -5.29 -13.37 11.61
N THR A 197 -4.11 -12.90 12.00
CA THR A 197 -3.49 -13.21 13.30
C THR A 197 -4.42 -12.83 14.45
N THR A 198 -5.03 -11.65 14.39
CA THR A 198 -5.98 -11.17 15.39
C THR A 198 -7.26 -12.00 15.46
N VAL A 199 -7.81 -12.40 14.31
CA VAL A 199 -9.01 -13.24 14.25
C VAL A 199 -8.73 -14.61 14.86
N ALA A 200 -7.58 -15.21 14.53
CA ALA A 200 -7.16 -16.49 15.10
C ALA A 200 -6.91 -16.39 16.61
N LEU A 201 -6.26 -15.32 17.09
CA LEU A 201 -6.11 -15.03 18.53
C LEU A 201 -7.48 -14.93 19.21
N SER A 202 -8.40 -14.16 18.63
CA SER A 202 -9.75 -13.97 19.18
C SER A 202 -10.50 -15.30 19.31
N LYS A 203 -10.48 -16.12 18.24
CA LYS A 203 -11.09 -17.46 18.26
C LYS A 203 -10.45 -18.35 19.31
N ALA A 204 -9.12 -18.41 19.40
CA ALA A 204 -8.41 -19.22 20.37
C ALA A 204 -8.79 -18.88 21.82
N LEU A 205 -8.92 -17.59 22.15
CA LEU A 205 -9.31 -17.13 23.48
C LEU A 205 -10.80 -17.39 23.79
N LEU A 206 -11.67 -17.26 22.78
CA LEU A 206 -13.10 -17.54 22.89
C LEU A 206 -13.37 -19.04 23.05
N ASP A 207 -12.72 -19.89 22.24
CA ASP A 207 -12.84 -21.36 22.30
C ASP A 207 -12.33 -21.91 23.64
N ALA A 208 -11.23 -21.34 24.15
CA ALA A 208 -10.72 -21.67 25.48
C ALA A 208 -11.61 -21.15 26.63
N GLY A 209 -12.59 -20.28 26.32
CA GLY A 209 -13.49 -19.67 27.30
C GLY A 209 -12.79 -18.78 28.32
N ILE A 210 -11.61 -18.24 27.96
CA ILE A 210 -10.84 -17.29 28.79
C ILE A 210 -11.11 -15.83 28.42
N ALA A 211 -11.76 -15.59 27.28
CA ALA A 211 -12.41 -14.35 26.91
C ALA A 211 -13.83 -14.65 26.39
N LYS A 212 -14.77 -13.73 26.58
CA LYS A 212 -16.14 -13.78 26.02
C LYS A 212 -16.49 -12.56 25.19
N LYS A 213 -15.92 -11.40 25.52
CA LYS A 213 -16.19 -10.12 24.87
C LYS A 213 -14.90 -9.46 24.41
N ILE A 214 -14.79 -9.20 23.11
CA ILE A 214 -13.61 -8.63 22.48
C ILE A 214 -13.98 -7.33 21.78
N LEU A 215 -13.22 -6.26 22.07
CA LEU A 215 -13.32 -4.99 21.36
C LEU A 215 -12.16 -4.85 20.37
N PHE A 216 -12.47 -4.78 19.08
CA PHE A 216 -11.51 -4.53 18.02
C PHE A 216 -11.64 -3.08 17.52
N VAL A 217 -10.62 -2.27 17.78
CA VAL A 217 -10.58 -0.84 17.49
C VAL A 217 -9.72 -0.58 16.26
N VAL A 218 -10.24 0.23 15.34
CA VAL A 218 -9.54 0.62 14.11
C VAL A 218 -9.60 2.12 13.89
N ASP A 219 -8.69 2.63 13.06
CA ASP A 219 -8.59 4.06 12.73
C ASP A 219 -9.69 4.55 11.76
N ARG A 220 -10.13 3.70 10.82
CA ARG A 220 -11.01 4.13 9.71
C ARG A 220 -12.17 3.19 9.46
N VAL A 221 -13.27 3.75 8.95
CA VAL A 221 -14.48 3.02 8.58
C VAL A 221 -14.20 1.87 7.60
N MET A 222 -13.35 2.09 6.61
CA MET A 222 -12.99 1.06 5.62
C MET A 222 -12.26 -0.13 6.27
N LEU A 223 -11.40 0.12 7.27
CA LEU A 223 -10.72 -0.93 8.03
C LEU A 223 -11.70 -1.71 8.91
N ALA A 224 -12.70 -1.02 9.49
CA ALA A 224 -13.74 -1.66 10.28
C ALA A 224 -14.56 -2.63 9.42
N GLN A 225 -14.93 -2.20 8.22
CA GLN A 225 -15.67 -3.03 7.27
C GLN A 225 -14.84 -4.24 6.83
N GLN A 226 -13.57 -4.02 6.45
CA GLN A 226 -12.65 -5.10 6.08
C GLN A 226 -12.45 -6.11 7.21
N ALA A 227 -12.31 -5.64 8.46
CA ALA A 227 -12.15 -6.52 9.61
C ALA A 227 -13.39 -7.41 9.84
N LEU A 228 -14.59 -6.92 9.54
CA LEU A 228 -15.83 -7.70 9.62
C LEU A 228 -15.96 -8.66 8.44
N ASP A 229 -15.86 -8.15 7.22
CA ASP A 229 -16.19 -8.90 5.99
C ASP A 229 -15.13 -9.94 5.64
N ASP A 230 -13.84 -9.60 5.77
CA ASP A 230 -12.73 -10.48 5.37
C ASP A 230 -12.07 -11.17 6.59
N GLY A 231 -12.25 -10.60 7.79
CA GLY A 231 -11.61 -11.06 9.02
C GLY A 231 -12.51 -11.93 9.88
N PHE A 232 -13.36 -11.31 10.69
CA PHE A 232 -14.19 -11.99 11.68
C PHE A 232 -15.30 -12.85 11.07
N SER A 233 -15.68 -12.62 9.81
CA SER A 233 -16.55 -13.54 9.05
C SER A 233 -16.02 -14.97 8.99
N LEU A 234 -14.69 -15.16 9.03
CA LEU A 234 -14.04 -16.48 9.06
C LEU A 234 -14.45 -17.32 10.28
N ILE A 235 -14.86 -16.67 11.37
CA ILE A 235 -15.30 -17.30 12.62
C ILE A 235 -16.78 -17.03 12.92
N GLY A 236 -17.51 -16.50 11.94
CA GLY A 236 -18.91 -16.08 12.06
C GLY A 236 -19.91 -17.21 12.31
N ARG A 237 -19.50 -18.46 12.07
CA ARG A 237 -20.31 -19.66 12.41
C ARG A 237 -20.35 -19.91 13.91
N ASP A 238 -19.25 -19.63 14.61
CA ASP A 238 -19.09 -19.92 16.03
C ASP A 238 -19.36 -18.68 16.88
N TYR A 239 -18.97 -17.49 16.38
CA TYR A 239 -18.99 -16.24 17.15
C TYR A 239 -19.58 -15.09 16.36
N THR A 240 -20.39 -14.29 17.03
CA THR A 240 -21.04 -13.13 16.42
C THR A 240 -20.12 -11.91 16.47
N SER A 241 -19.94 -11.25 15.33
CA SER A 241 -19.21 -9.99 15.21
C SER A 241 -20.10 -8.89 14.64
N THR A 242 -20.03 -7.69 15.20
CA THR A 242 -20.87 -6.56 14.78
C THR A 242 -20.13 -5.23 14.85
N ARG A 243 -20.55 -4.27 14.03
CA ARG A 243 -20.00 -2.92 14.03
C ARG A 243 -20.72 -2.05 15.05
N LEU A 244 -19.97 -1.42 15.95
CA LEU A 244 -20.49 -0.38 16.82
C LEU A 244 -20.59 0.95 16.07
N LYS A 245 -21.75 1.59 16.26
CA LYS A 245 -22.09 2.96 15.85
C LYS A 245 -22.55 3.71 17.09
N THR A 246 -22.60 5.04 17.02
CA THR A 246 -22.88 5.90 18.18
C THR A 246 -24.18 5.54 18.93
N SER A 247 -25.18 4.98 18.25
CA SER A 247 -26.51 4.72 18.82
C SER A 247 -26.85 3.25 19.08
N ASN A 248 -26.00 2.28 18.67
CA ASN A 248 -26.43 0.88 18.58
C ASN A 248 -25.88 -0.05 19.67
N PHE A 249 -25.03 0.44 20.59
CA PHE A 249 -24.40 -0.42 21.61
C PHE A 249 -25.41 -1.27 22.38
N ARG A 250 -26.52 -0.67 22.84
CA ARG A 250 -27.56 -1.36 23.64
C ARG A 250 -28.17 -2.57 22.91
N GLN A 251 -28.39 -2.47 21.61
CA GLN A 251 -28.97 -3.53 20.78
C GLN A 251 -27.95 -4.64 20.47
N GLN A 252 -26.67 -4.29 20.47
CA GLN A 252 -25.57 -5.14 20.03
C GLN A 252 -24.81 -5.79 21.20
N LYS A 253 -25.25 -5.60 22.46
CA LYS A 253 -24.58 -6.11 23.68
C LYS A 253 -24.29 -7.62 23.64
N HIS A 254 -25.14 -8.40 22.97
CA HIS A 254 -25.01 -9.85 22.94
C HIS A 254 -23.85 -10.34 22.05
N ALA A 255 -23.37 -9.53 21.11
CA ALA A 255 -22.31 -9.95 20.21
C ALA A 255 -20.99 -10.26 20.95
N ASN A 256 -20.25 -11.27 20.51
CA ASN A 256 -18.97 -11.65 21.11
C ASN A 256 -17.88 -10.64 20.77
N ILE A 257 -17.89 -10.15 19.53
CA ILE A 257 -16.86 -9.27 19.00
C ILE A 257 -17.51 -7.96 18.53
N HIS A 258 -16.99 -6.84 19.04
CA HIS A 258 -17.38 -5.50 18.64
C HIS A 258 -16.26 -4.86 17.84
N VAL A 259 -16.55 -4.48 16.59
CA VAL A 259 -15.63 -3.72 15.75
C VAL A 259 -16.04 -2.25 15.78
N VAL A 260 -15.12 -1.35 16.12
CA VAL A 260 -15.42 0.08 16.28
C VAL A 260 -14.33 0.96 15.69
N VAL A 261 -14.73 2.08 15.10
CA VAL A 261 -13.80 3.15 14.70
C VAL A 261 -13.49 3.99 15.93
N ILE A 262 -12.23 4.35 16.15
CA ILE A 262 -11.77 5.07 17.34
C ILE A 262 -12.58 6.36 17.62
N ASP A 263 -12.91 7.15 16.59
CA ASP A 263 -13.74 8.36 16.73
C ASP A 263 -15.17 8.05 17.22
N THR A 264 -15.72 6.90 16.82
CA THR A 264 -17.02 6.44 17.33
C THR A 264 -16.90 6.02 18.79
N LEU A 265 -15.81 5.32 19.14
CA LEU A 265 -15.56 4.87 20.50
C LEU A 265 -15.40 6.05 21.47
N GLU A 266 -14.73 7.13 21.06
CA GLU A 266 -14.59 8.37 21.83
C GLU A 266 -15.93 8.98 22.26
N ASN A 267 -16.98 8.78 21.46
CA ASN A 267 -18.31 9.27 21.77
C ASN A 267 -19.14 8.33 22.66
N ILE A 268 -18.87 7.02 22.66
CA ILE A 268 -19.73 6.03 23.33
C ILE A 268 -19.08 5.30 24.50
N TYR A 269 -17.77 5.43 24.73
CA TYR A 269 -17.08 4.58 25.71
C TYR A 269 -17.68 4.68 27.12
N ARG A 270 -18.18 5.86 27.53
CA ARG A 270 -18.84 6.09 28.83
C ARG A 270 -20.17 5.36 28.97
N ASP A 271 -20.84 5.03 27.87
CA ASP A 271 -22.09 4.26 27.88
C ASP A 271 -21.84 2.75 28.00
N ILE A 272 -20.58 2.33 27.91
CA ILE A 272 -20.15 0.93 27.99
C ILE A 272 -19.54 0.68 29.38
N PRO A 273 -19.97 -0.34 30.13
CA PRO A 273 -19.39 -0.65 31.44
C PRO A 273 -17.88 -0.94 31.37
N ASN A 274 -17.12 -0.51 32.38
CA ASN A 274 -15.66 -0.67 32.44
C ASN A 274 -15.20 -2.13 32.30
N THR A 275 -15.99 -3.07 32.82
CA THR A 275 -15.69 -4.52 32.89
C THR A 275 -16.29 -5.34 31.75
N PHE A 276 -16.96 -4.69 30.79
CA PHE A 276 -17.73 -5.36 29.74
C PHE A 276 -16.89 -6.19 28.77
N TYR A 277 -15.68 -5.74 28.46
CA TYR A 277 -14.75 -6.45 27.57
C TYR A 277 -13.71 -7.24 28.39
N ASP A 278 -13.26 -8.36 27.83
CA ASP A 278 -12.17 -9.19 28.38
C ASP A 278 -10.84 -8.94 27.66
N LEU A 279 -10.92 -8.45 26.41
CA LEU A 279 -9.77 -8.11 25.58
C LEU A 279 -10.10 -6.92 24.68
N LEU A 280 -9.15 -5.98 24.61
CA LEU A 280 -9.18 -4.86 23.70
C LEU A 280 -8.00 -4.98 22.73
N ILE A 281 -8.27 -4.92 21.44
CA ILE A 281 -7.25 -5.01 20.40
C ILE A 281 -7.32 -3.73 19.56
N VAL A 282 -6.20 -3.04 19.40
CA VAL A 282 -6.11 -1.77 18.64
C VAL A 282 -5.23 -1.98 17.42
N ASP A 283 -5.80 -1.86 16.23
CA ASP A 283 -5.04 -1.88 14.97
C ASP A 283 -4.49 -0.47 14.66
N GLU A 284 -3.28 -0.43 14.08
CA GLU A 284 -2.53 0.81 13.80
C GLU A 284 -2.48 1.74 15.04
N CYS A 285 -2.12 1.16 16.19
CA CYS A 285 -2.26 1.81 17.49
C CYS A 285 -1.47 3.12 17.63
N HIS A 286 -0.46 3.38 16.79
CA HIS A 286 0.27 4.65 16.77
C HIS A 286 -0.52 5.85 16.26
N ARG A 287 -1.56 5.64 15.46
CA ARG A 287 -2.45 6.73 15.00
C ARG A 287 -3.53 7.09 16.02
N SER A 288 -3.71 6.25 17.04
CA SER A 288 -4.81 6.36 17.99
C SER A 288 -4.45 7.09 19.28
N ILE A 289 -3.35 7.85 19.32
CA ILE A 289 -2.80 8.38 20.56
C ILE A 289 -2.79 9.90 20.54
N ASN A 290 -3.85 10.44 21.14
CA ASN A 290 -3.87 11.77 21.72
C ASN A 290 -4.23 11.60 23.22
N ILE A 291 -3.99 12.61 24.05
CA ILE A 291 -4.28 12.60 25.49
C ILE A 291 -5.74 12.21 25.76
N SER A 292 -6.69 12.63 24.91
CA SER A 292 -8.11 12.25 25.02
C SER A 292 -8.34 10.74 24.86
N ARG A 293 -7.56 10.08 24.00
CA ARG A 293 -7.74 8.66 23.64
C ARG A 293 -7.15 7.71 24.68
N LYS A 294 -6.16 8.17 25.45
CA LYS A 294 -5.67 7.41 26.61
C LYS A 294 -6.79 7.13 27.63
N LEU A 295 -7.63 8.13 27.90
CA LEU A 295 -8.78 7.99 28.82
C LEU A 295 -9.77 6.93 28.35
N ILE A 296 -9.99 6.82 27.03
CA ILE A 296 -10.87 5.80 26.43
C ILE A 296 -10.34 4.40 26.73
N PHE A 297 -9.05 4.17 26.52
CA PHE A 297 -8.48 2.86 26.77
C PHE A 297 -8.42 2.55 28.27
N ASP A 298 -8.10 3.54 29.10
CA ASP A 298 -8.04 3.43 30.56
C ASP A 298 -9.41 3.15 31.21
N HIS A 299 -10.50 3.56 30.56
CA HIS A 299 -11.87 3.21 30.95
C HIS A 299 -12.11 1.69 30.99
N PHE A 300 -11.57 0.93 30.03
CA PHE A 300 -11.79 -0.51 29.95
C PHE A 300 -10.79 -1.29 30.82
N LEU A 301 -11.32 -2.06 31.78
CA LEU A 301 -10.58 -2.93 32.70
C LEU A 301 -10.34 -4.31 32.11
N CYS A 302 -9.61 -4.34 31.00
CA CYS A 302 -9.26 -5.55 30.30
C CYS A 302 -7.82 -5.49 29.77
N SER A 303 -7.30 -6.64 29.37
CA SER A 303 -5.99 -6.69 28.72
C SER A 303 -6.06 -6.07 27.33
N ARG A 304 -4.98 -5.42 26.92
CA ARG A 304 -4.90 -4.61 25.71
C ARG A 304 -3.77 -5.09 24.82
N VAL A 305 -4.05 -5.29 23.55
CA VAL A 305 -3.07 -5.68 22.52
C VAL A 305 -3.05 -4.60 21.45
N GLY A 306 -1.93 -3.88 21.34
CA GLY A 306 -1.68 -2.95 20.26
C GLY A 306 -1.02 -3.65 19.07
N LEU A 307 -1.46 -3.35 17.86
CA LEU A 307 -0.85 -3.83 16.61
C LEU A 307 -0.28 -2.64 15.86
N THR A 308 0.99 -2.72 15.47
CA THR A 308 1.65 -1.71 14.65
C THR A 308 2.49 -2.35 13.54
N ALA A 309 2.63 -1.64 12.42
CA ALA A 309 3.60 -1.96 11.37
C ALA A 309 4.88 -1.13 11.45
N THR A 310 4.95 -0.17 12.38
CA THR A 310 6.04 0.80 12.47
C THR A 310 6.86 0.56 13.75
N PRO A 311 8.18 0.32 13.66
CA PRO A 311 9.02 0.16 14.84
C PRO A 311 9.28 1.50 15.53
N ARG A 312 9.61 1.47 16.83
CA ARG A 312 10.12 2.64 17.57
C ARG A 312 11.40 3.24 16.97
N THR A 313 12.26 2.44 16.33
CA THR A 313 13.52 2.90 15.72
C THR A 313 13.35 3.74 14.45
N ALA A 314 12.13 3.83 13.92
CA ALA A 314 11.80 4.71 12.80
C ALA A 314 11.79 6.20 13.17
N ILE A 315 12.19 6.58 14.39
CA ILE A 315 12.37 7.99 14.76
C ILE A 315 13.69 8.46 14.14
N ALA A 316 13.66 9.58 13.41
CA ALA A 316 14.86 10.21 12.89
C ALA A 316 15.92 10.35 14.00
N LYS A 317 17.09 9.73 13.81
CA LYS A 317 18.19 9.83 14.77
C LYS A 317 18.66 11.28 14.84
N GLU A 318 18.55 11.82 16.06
CA GLU A 318 19.07 13.11 16.55
C GLU A 318 18.77 14.38 15.73
N GLY A 319 17.98 15.27 16.36
CA GLY A 319 18.11 16.71 16.16
C GLY A 319 17.48 17.29 14.89
N LYS A 320 16.16 17.21 14.73
CA LYS A 320 15.31 18.16 13.99
C LYS A 320 13.83 17.75 14.12
N ASN A 321 12.96 18.69 14.50
CA ASN A 321 11.48 18.66 14.47
C ASN A 321 10.85 17.29 14.17
N ILE A 322 10.63 16.48 15.22
CA ILE A 322 9.91 15.20 15.16
C ILE A 322 8.46 15.51 14.73
N SER A 323 7.91 14.79 13.75
CA SER A 323 6.50 14.97 13.38
C SER A 323 5.57 14.43 14.46
N GLU A 324 4.37 15.02 14.60
CA GLU A 324 3.34 14.57 15.56
C GLU A 324 3.06 13.06 15.45
N ASP A 325 2.98 12.53 14.22
CA ASP A 325 2.80 11.08 13.96
C ASP A 325 3.89 10.21 14.59
N ASP A 326 5.14 10.69 14.61
CA ASP A 326 6.28 9.94 15.10
C ASP A 326 6.44 10.09 16.63
N LEU A 327 6.00 11.23 17.20
CA LEU A 327 5.82 11.38 18.65
C LEU A 327 4.76 10.41 19.18
N ALA A 328 3.66 10.23 18.45
CA ALA A 328 2.60 9.29 18.82
C ALA A 328 3.09 7.83 18.87
N ILE A 329 4.07 7.44 18.04
CA ILE A 329 4.72 6.11 18.12
C ILE A 329 5.41 5.92 19.48
N ILE A 330 6.09 6.95 20.02
CA ILE A 330 6.76 6.85 21.34
C ILE A 330 5.74 6.64 22.46
N ASP A 331 4.66 7.41 22.43
CA ASP A 331 3.61 7.31 23.45
C ASP A 331 2.82 6.01 23.32
N THR A 332 2.80 5.38 22.14
CA THR A 332 2.26 4.02 21.92
C THR A 332 2.99 2.98 22.75
N TYR A 333 4.32 2.96 22.66
CA TYR A 333 5.10 1.97 23.39
C TYR A 333 4.90 2.11 24.90
N LYS A 334 4.78 3.33 25.42
CA LYS A 334 4.43 3.57 26.83
C LYS A 334 3.02 3.10 27.17
N LEU A 335 2.03 3.44 26.34
CA LEU A 335 0.63 3.07 26.57
C LEU A 335 0.42 1.56 26.63
N PHE A 336 1.17 0.81 25.84
CA PHE A 336 1.13 -0.66 25.80
C PHE A 336 2.18 -1.36 26.67
N GLY A 337 2.79 -0.65 27.64
CA GLY A 337 3.65 -1.26 28.66
C GLY A 337 5.05 -1.68 28.17
N CYS A 338 5.49 -1.13 27.04
CA CYS A 338 6.78 -1.36 26.40
C CYS A 338 7.74 -0.17 26.64
N GLU A 339 7.96 0.22 27.89
CA GLU A 339 8.80 1.37 28.25
C GLU A 339 10.26 1.20 27.80
N SER A 340 10.76 -0.04 27.83
CA SER A 340 12.07 -0.45 27.30
C SER A 340 12.22 -0.23 25.79
N GLY A 341 11.12 0.04 25.07
CA GLY A 341 11.12 0.27 23.63
C GLY A 341 11.07 -1.01 22.79
N GLN A 342 10.93 -2.18 23.41
CA GLN A 342 10.74 -3.45 22.73
C GLN A 342 9.28 -3.90 22.82
N SER A 343 8.71 -4.29 21.68
CA SER A 343 7.39 -4.92 21.60
C SER A 343 7.45 -6.35 22.13
N ASP A 344 6.34 -6.88 22.64
CA ASP A 344 6.21 -8.27 23.10
C ASP A 344 6.49 -9.28 22.00
N TYR A 345 6.13 -8.95 20.77
CA TYR A 345 6.43 -9.74 19.59
C TYR A 345 6.81 -8.84 18.43
N GLN A 346 7.85 -9.21 17.69
CA GLN A 346 8.34 -8.45 16.54
C GLN A 346 8.63 -9.35 15.34
N PHE A 347 7.99 -9.02 14.22
CA PHE A 347 8.31 -9.57 12.91
C PHE A 347 8.25 -8.45 11.86
N GLY A 348 9.39 -7.77 11.71
CA GLY A 348 9.53 -6.57 10.87
C GLY A 348 9.75 -6.88 9.38
N MET A 349 9.86 -5.82 8.58
CA MET A 349 10.00 -5.91 7.13
C MET A 349 11.31 -6.61 6.72
N ASP A 350 12.42 -6.32 7.39
CA ASP A 350 13.73 -6.90 7.09
C ASP A 350 13.72 -8.43 7.16
N ARG A 351 13.36 -8.95 8.33
CA ARG A 351 13.22 -10.39 8.57
C ARG A 351 12.22 -11.03 7.60
N ALA A 352 11.10 -10.36 7.34
CA ALA A 352 10.08 -10.87 6.44
C ALA A 352 10.54 -10.97 4.98
N ILE A 353 11.37 -10.03 4.50
CA ILE A 353 11.96 -10.09 3.16
C ILE A 353 13.05 -11.17 3.10
N GLU A 354 13.93 -11.23 4.10
CA GLU A 354 15.00 -12.22 4.21
C GLU A 354 14.45 -13.66 4.21
N GLU A 355 13.42 -13.91 5.01
CA GLU A 355 12.75 -15.20 5.07
C GLU A 355 11.80 -15.44 3.87
N GLY A 356 11.63 -14.46 2.98
CA GLY A 356 10.89 -14.58 1.73
C GLY A 356 9.37 -14.57 1.87
N PHE A 357 8.82 -13.99 2.94
CA PHE A 357 7.38 -13.74 3.11
C PHE A 357 6.94 -12.43 2.45
N LEU A 358 7.85 -11.47 2.29
CA LEU A 358 7.64 -10.21 1.58
C LEU A 358 8.57 -10.10 0.36
N ALA A 359 8.13 -9.32 -0.61
CA ALA A 359 8.86 -9.03 -1.84
C ALA A 359 10.02 -8.05 -1.56
N PRO A 360 11.25 -8.37 -1.97
CA PRO A 360 12.36 -7.43 -2.00
C PRO A 360 12.11 -6.28 -2.99
N TYR A 361 12.83 -5.17 -2.79
CA TYR A 361 12.71 -3.99 -3.65
C TYR A 361 14.01 -3.23 -3.84
N GLU A 362 14.05 -2.50 -4.95
CA GLU A 362 15.09 -1.52 -5.26
C GLU A 362 14.51 -0.11 -5.26
N VAL A 363 15.35 0.85 -4.89
CA VAL A 363 15.04 2.27 -4.96
C VAL A 363 15.75 2.86 -6.17
N VAL A 364 14.98 3.50 -7.04
CA VAL A 364 15.46 4.24 -8.21
C VAL A 364 15.20 5.72 -7.95
N GLU A 365 16.28 6.46 -7.67
CA GLU A 365 16.21 7.93 -7.56
C GLU A 365 16.09 8.52 -8.97
N VAL A 366 14.91 9.07 -9.28
CA VAL A 366 14.62 9.66 -10.58
C VAL A 366 14.72 11.18 -10.47
N LYS A 367 15.92 11.70 -10.73
CA LYS A 367 16.13 13.14 -10.79
C LYS A 367 15.65 13.69 -12.12
N THR A 368 14.56 14.46 -12.08
CA THR A 368 14.15 15.24 -13.26
C THR A 368 15.24 16.24 -13.65
N TYR A 369 15.31 16.62 -14.93
CA TYR A 369 16.27 17.64 -15.39
C TYR A 369 16.18 18.95 -14.58
N LEU A 370 14.97 19.38 -14.20
CA LEU A 370 14.77 20.58 -13.37
C LEU A 370 15.33 20.41 -11.97
N THR A 371 15.22 19.22 -11.38
CA THR A 371 15.81 18.91 -10.07
C THR A 371 17.34 18.97 -10.15
N LYS A 372 17.95 18.41 -11.21
CA LYS A 372 19.40 18.49 -11.44
C LYS A 372 19.86 19.95 -11.62
N LEU A 373 19.15 20.71 -12.48
CA LEU A 373 19.43 22.13 -12.72
C LEU A 373 19.28 22.98 -11.45
N ALA A 374 18.27 22.69 -10.62
CA ALA A 374 18.05 23.40 -9.36
C ALA A 374 19.09 23.08 -8.28
N GLU A 375 19.66 21.87 -8.28
CA GLU A 375 20.76 21.48 -7.39
C GLU A 375 22.10 22.11 -7.83
N GLU A 376 22.34 22.19 -9.14
CA GLU A 376 23.61 22.62 -9.72
C GLU A 376 23.72 24.16 -9.86
N GLU A 377 22.67 24.82 -10.35
CA GLU A 377 22.73 26.23 -10.76
C GLU A 377 21.79 27.15 -9.96
N GLY A 378 20.74 26.58 -9.35
CA GLY A 378 19.65 27.30 -8.68
C GLY A 378 18.70 27.96 -9.69
N VAL A 379 17.42 27.60 -9.65
CA VAL A 379 16.44 28.08 -10.64
C VAL A 379 15.81 29.40 -10.18
N GLU A 380 15.83 30.41 -11.05
CA GLU A 380 15.05 31.64 -10.92
C GLU A 380 13.70 31.48 -11.63
N PHE A 381 12.61 31.76 -10.92
CA PHE A 381 11.26 31.74 -11.48
C PHE A 381 10.70 33.16 -11.55
N ASP A 382 10.03 33.49 -12.65
CA ASP A 382 9.29 34.74 -12.87
C ASP A 382 7.79 34.59 -12.57
N SER A 383 7.31 33.36 -12.47
CA SER A 383 5.90 33.01 -12.32
C SER A 383 5.74 31.64 -11.69
N VAL A 384 4.63 31.44 -10.97
CA VAL A 384 4.39 30.20 -10.26
C VAL A 384 2.93 29.79 -10.23
N PHE A 385 2.67 28.49 -10.23
CA PHE A 385 1.32 27.94 -10.24
C PHE A 385 0.87 27.62 -8.82
N ASP A 386 -0.26 28.19 -8.42
CA ASP A 386 -0.94 27.87 -7.16
C ASP A 386 -1.87 26.65 -7.37
N PRO A 387 -1.61 25.50 -6.73
CA PRO A 387 -2.44 24.30 -6.88
C PRO A 387 -3.82 24.41 -6.21
N ASP A 388 -4.02 25.32 -5.26
CA ASP A 388 -5.31 25.49 -4.59
C ASP A 388 -6.23 26.44 -5.37
N GLU A 389 -5.66 27.44 -6.04
CA GLU A 389 -6.42 28.44 -6.82
C GLU A 389 -6.42 28.21 -8.34
N GLN A 390 -5.64 27.25 -8.86
CA GLN A 390 -5.43 26.98 -10.29
C GLN A 390 -5.01 28.21 -11.12
N LYS A 391 -4.22 29.13 -10.54
CA LYS A 391 -3.78 30.36 -11.21
C LYS A 391 -2.27 30.45 -11.30
N LYS A 392 -1.81 31.03 -12.41
CA LYS A 392 -0.41 31.44 -12.62
C LYS A 392 -0.21 32.81 -11.96
N ILE A 393 0.54 32.84 -10.86
CA ILE A 393 0.91 34.04 -10.10
C ILE A 393 2.26 34.54 -10.62
N MET A 394 2.31 35.75 -11.17
CA MET A 394 3.56 36.39 -11.55
C MET A 394 4.29 36.87 -10.28
N LEU A 395 5.56 36.52 -10.12
CA LEU A 395 6.39 36.99 -9.02
C LEU A 395 6.83 38.43 -9.31
N SER A 396 6.79 39.29 -8.28
CA SER A 396 7.20 40.70 -8.41
C SER A 396 8.69 40.89 -8.70
N SER A 397 9.51 39.84 -8.54
CA SER A 397 10.93 39.78 -8.92
C SER A 397 11.38 38.32 -9.05
N PRO A 398 12.37 38.01 -9.92
CA PRO A 398 12.95 36.69 -10.00
C PRO A 398 13.56 36.31 -8.66
N LYS A 399 13.12 35.19 -8.06
CA LYS A 399 13.67 34.68 -6.81
C LYS A 399 14.43 33.39 -7.06
N LYS A 400 15.68 33.31 -6.60
CA LYS A 400 16.42 32.05 -6.47
C LYS A 400 15.84 31.25 -5.31
N ILE A 401 15.12 30.17 -5.63
CA ILE A 401 14.45 29.33 -4.65
C ILE A 401 15.24 28.01 -4.52
N LYS A 402 15.60 27.63 -3.29
CA LYS A 402 16.20 26.30 -3.01
C LYS A 402 15.13 25.19 -3.12
N LEU A 403 15.55 23.98 -3.47
CA LEU A 403 14.71 22.79 -3.71
C LEU A 403 13.63 22.53 -2.63
N GLU A 404 13.93 22.84 -1.36
CA GLU A 404 13.01 22.68 -0.22
C GLU A 404 11.79 23.63 -0.26
N GLN A 405 11.93 24.82 -0.87
CA GLN A 405 10.84 25.79 -1.02
C GLN A 405 10.02 25.56 -2.30
N LEU A 406 10.62 24.95 -3.32
CA LEU A 406 9.99 24.51 -4.57
C LEU A 406 8.90 23.46 -4.32
N ASN A 407 9.22 22.42 -3.54
CA ASN A 407 8.32 21.29 -3.27
C ASN A 407 7.07 21.63 -2.43
N ARG A 408 7.00 22.81 -1.80
CA ARG A 408 5.93 23.15 -0.83
C ARG A 408 4.88 24.13 -1.33
N LYS A 409 5.14 24.91 -2.36
CA LYS A 409 4.21 25.94 -2.83
C LYS A 409 3.92 25.91 -4.33
N TYR A 410 4.72 25.21 -5.14
CA TYR A 410 4.86 25.58 -6.54
C TYR A 410 5.12 24.36 -7.43
N LEU A 411 4.05 23.73 -7.90
CA LEU A 411 4.10 22.64 -8.87
C LEU A 411 4.01 23.25 -10.27
N ALA A 412 5.15 23.40 -10.96
CA ALA A 412 5.13 23.77 -12.36
C ALA A 412 4.48 22.63 -13.17
N LYS A 413 3.57 22.95 -14.10
CA LYS A 413 2.93 21.98 -15.01
C LYS A 413 3.98 21.09 -15.71
N GLU A 414 5.12 21.68 -16.06
CA GLU A 414 6.27 20.99 -16.64
C GLU A 414 6.86 19.90 -15.74
N GLN A 415 6.90 20.10 -14.41
CA GLN A 415 7.41 19.09 -13.48
C GLN A 415 6.48 17.87 -13.46
N ILE A 416 5.17 18.10 -13.46
CA ILE A 416 4.15 17.05 -13.48
C ILE A 416 4.24 16.24 -14.77
N GLN A 417 4.41 16.91 -15.92
CA GLN A 417 4.58 16.25 -17.21
C GLN A 417 5.82 15.34 -17.22
N ARG A 418 6.96 15.85 -16.73
CA ARG A 418 8.20 15.07 -16.66
C ARG A 418 8.10 13.88 -15.72
N VAL A 419 7.40 14.00 -14.59
CA VAL A 419 7.13 12.85 -13.71
C VAL A 419 6.36 11.79 -14.49
N ALA A 420 5.36 12.17 -15.28
CA ALA A 420 4.59 11.25 -16.09
C ALA A 420 5.43 10.58 -17.21
N GLU A 421 6.29 11.34 -17.90
CA GLU A 421 7.24 10.82 -18.90
C GLU A 421 8.21 9.80 -18.29
N GLU A 422 8.80 10.14 -17.15
CA GLU A 422 9.72 9.26 -16.44
C GLU A 422 9.04 8.00 -15.89
N ILE A 423 7.77 8.09 -15.51
CA ILE A 423 6.94 6.91 -15.19
C ILE A 423 6.78 6.02 -16.43
N LYS A 424 6.45 6.56 -17.62
CA LYS A 424 6.37 5.77 -18.87
C LYS A 424 7.70 5.09 -19.19
N LYS A 425 8.83 5.75 -18.97
CA LYS A 425 10.17 5.20 -19.20
C LYS A 425 10.57 4.08 -18.23
N HIS A 426 10.22 4.20 -16.95
CA HIS A 426 10.69 3.29 -15.89
C HIS A 426 9.68 2.20 -15.50
N THR A 427 8.48 2.21 -16.08
CA THR A 427 7.44 1.22 -15.83
C THR A 427 7.11 0.43 -17.09
N VAL A 428 6.60 -0.78 -16.91
CA VAL A 428 6.07 -1.58 -18.03
C VAL A 428 4.59 -1.27 -18.20
N TYR A 429 4.15 -1.10 -19.45
CA TYR A 429 2.75 -0.83 -19.78
C TYR A 429 1.82 -1.90 -19.19
N GLY A 430 0.72 -1.47 -18.56
CA GLY A 430 -0.26 -2.37 -17.95
C GLY A 430 0.13 -2.92 -16.57
N GLU A 431 1.32 -2.60 -16.04
CA GLU A 431 1.68 -2.95 -14.67
C GLU A 431 1.09 -1.99 -13.64
N LYS A 432 0.83 -2.50 -12.44
CA LYS A 432 0.22 -1.70 -11.37
C LYS A 432 1.22 -0.79 -10.68
N VAL A 433 0.93 0.51 -10.71
CA VAL A 433 1.71 1.58 -10.08
C VAL A 433 0.85 2.33 -9.06
N ILE A 434 1.37 2.55 -7.85
CA ILE A 434 0.78 3.50 -6.89
C ILE A 434 1.69 4.73 -6.82
N LEU A 435 1.14 5.89 -7.20
CA LEU A 435 1.84 7.17 -7.17
C LEU A 435 1.33 8.04 -6.02
N PHE A 436 2.22 8.40 -5.09
CA PHE A 436 1.89 9.24 -3.95
C PHE A 436 2.15 10.72 -4.25
N GLY A 437 1.07 11.50 -4.26
CA GLY A 437 1.05 12.94 -4.54
C GLY A 437 0.93 13.80 -3.26
N VAL A 438 1.12 15.11 -3.42
CA VAL A 438 1.19 16.08 -2.31
C VAL A 438 -0.20 16.52 -1.84
N SER A 439 -1.08 16.86 -2.77
CA SER A 439 -2.44 17.34 -2.52
C SER A 439 -3.43 16.66 -3.46
N GLN A 440 -4.73 16.85 -3.21
CA GLN A 440 -5.79 16.30 -4.07
C GLN A 440 -5.68 16.86 -5.50
N THR A 441 -5.50 18.17 -5.65
CA THR A 441 -5.26 18.81 -6.95
C THR A 441 -4.03 18.24 -7.64
N HIS A 442 -2.92 18.08 -6.91
CA HIS A 442 -1.71 17.51 -7.49
C HIS A 442 -1.95 16.09 -8.02
N CYS A 443 -2.71 15.26 -7.28
CA CYS A 443 -3.04 13.91 -7.73
C CYS A 443 -3.89 13.92 -9.02
N GLN A 444 -4.83 14.86 -9.15
CA GLN A 444 -5.64 15.02 -10.36
C GLN A 444 -4.78 15.48 -11.54
N MET A 445 -3.88 16.44 -11.35
CA MET A 445 -2.98 16.93 -12.39
C MET A 445 -2.02 15.83 -12.87
N LEU A 446 -1.44 15.06 -11.94
CA LEU A 446 -0.60 13.89 -12.28
C LEU A 446 -1.39 12.84 -13.05
N ALA A 447 -2.62 12.53 -12.64
CA ALA A 447 -3.47 11.59 -13.37
C ALA A 447 -3.78 12.11 -14.79
N SER A 448 -4.05 13.42 -14.96
CA SER A 448 -4.24 14.01 -16.30
C SER A 448 -3.00 13.84 -17.17
N ALA A 449 -1.84 14.26 -16.68
CA ALA A 449 -0.57 14.18 -17.42
C ALA A 449 -0.20 12.73 -17.78
N LEU A 450 -0.47 11.77 -16.88
CA LEU A 450 -0.29 10.35 -17.19
C LEU A 450 -1.25 9.89 -18.29
N ASN A 451 -2.52 10.27 -18.24
CA ASN A 451 -3.45 9.89 -19.30
C ASN A 451 -3.10 10.54 -20.65
N GLU A 452 -2.61 11.79 -20.66
CA GLU A 452 -2.11 12.45 -21.88
C GLU A 452 -0.94 11.69 -22.52
N ILE A 453 -0.14 10.95 -21.73
CA ILE A 453 1.03 10.20 -22.19
C ILE A 453 0.72 8.72 -22.53
N PHE A 454 -0.30 8.15 -21.87
CA PHE A 454 -0.61 6.71 -21.93
C PHE A 454 -1.93 6.34 -22.65
N ASP A 455 -2.89 7.26 -22.76
CA ASP A 455 -4.14 7.05 -23.49
C ASP A 455 -4.06 7.76 -24.86
N GLU A 456 -3.79 7.02 -25.94
CA GLU A 456 -4.01 7.52 -27.31
C GLU A 456 -5.52 7.64 -27.60
N GLU A 457 -5.90 8.50 -28.55
CA GLU A 457 -7.26 9.01 -28.86
C GLU A 457 -8.36 7.96 -29.17
N THR A 458 -8.11 6.66 -29.03
CA THR A 458 -8.95 5.58 -29.57
C THR A 458 -10.07 5.06 -28.67
N GLU A 459 -10.17 5.44 -27.38
CA GLU A 459 -11.30 5.02 -26.53
C GLU A 459 -11.84 6.12 -25.61
N LYS A 460 -12.61 7.08 -26.17
CA LYS A 460 -13.35 8.10 -25.39
C LYS A 460 -14.49 7.53 -24.52
N SER A 461 -14.67 6.20 -24.44
CA SER A 461 -15.74 5.54 -23.67
C SER A 461 -15.26 4.53 -22.60
N GLY A 462 -13.95 4.47 -22.31
CA GLY A 462 -13.35 3.52 -21.35
C GLY A 462 -12.90 4.13 -20.01
N THR A 463 -12.52 3.25 -19.06
CA THR A 463 -11.78 3.68 -17.84
C THR A 463 -10.39 4.14 -18.24
N ARG A 464 -9.93 5.27 -17.69
CA ARG A 464 -8.63 5.87 -18.03
C ARG A 464 -7.44 5.03 -17.55
N TYR A 465 -6.26 5.22 -18.15
CA TYR A 465 -5.05 4.50 -17.77
C TYR A 465 -4.63 4.80 -16.31
N ALA A 466 -4.71 6.06 -15.91
CA ALA A 466 -4.40 6.58 -14.59
C ALA A 466 -5.63 7.25 -13.95
N GLU A 467 -5.88 6.96 -12.68
CA GLU A 467 -7.01 7.52 -11.93
C GLU A 467 -6.56 8.06 -10.56
N SER A 468 -7.14 9.21 -10.17
CA SER A 468 -6.90 9.80 -8.85
C SER A 468 -7.87 9.23 -7.80
N ILE A 469 -7.34 8.61 -6.75
CA ILE A 469 -8.09 8.04 -5.63
C ILE A 469 -7.91 8.95 -4.41
N ILE A 470 -8.82 9.92 -4.25
CA ILE A 470 -8.77 11.04 -3.28
C ILE A 470 -10.08 11.14 -2.47
N SER A 471 -10.07 11.87 -1.35
CA SER A 471 -11.15 11.82 -0.33
C SER A 471 -12.50 12.36 -0.79
N GLU A 472 -12.53 13.22 -1.80
CA GLU A 472 -13.77 13.84 -2.30
C GLU A 472 -14.74 12.85 -2.96
N ASN A 473 -14.25 11.71 -3.49
CA ASN A 473 -15.05 10.79 -4.32
C ASN A 473 -15.21 9.38 -3.71
N ASN A 474 -15.81 9.27 -2.52
CA ASN A 474 -15.88 8.01 -1.76
C ASN A 474 -16.54 6.83 -2.50
N ASP A 475 -17.65 7.03 -3.20
CA ASP A 475 -18.35 5.94 -3.90
C ASP A 475 -17.55 5.41 -5.09
N MET A 476 -17.02 6.33 -5.91
CA MET A 476 -16.16 6.00 -7.05
C MET A 476 -14.88 5.30 -6.60
N ASN A 477 -14.29 5.73 -5.48
CA ASN A 477 -13.08 5.13 -4.93
C ASN A 477 -13.24 3.62 -4.64
N HIS A 478 -14.43 3.18 -4.20
CA HIS A 478 -14.66 1.76 -3.95
C HIS A 478 -14.58 0.94 -5.25
N VAL A 479 -15.19 1.45 -6.31
CA VAL A 479 -15.18 0.83 -7.65
C VAL A 479 -13.76 0.82 -8.23
N LEU A 480 -13.08 1.98 -8.22
CA LEU A 480 -11.72 2.12 -8.74
C LEU A 480 -10.73 1.20 -8.02
N LYS A 481 -10.79 1.11 -6.69
CA LYS A 481 -9.95 0.17 -5.92
C LYS A 481 -10.22 -1.28 -6.32
N THR A 482 -11.49 -1.63 -6.52
CA THR A 482 -11.87 -2.99 -6.93
C THR A 482 -11.35 -3.32 -8.33
N TRP A 483 -11.35 -2.36 -9.25
CA TRP A 483 -10.78 -2.54 -10.58
C TRP A 483 -9.25 -2.59 -10.55
N PHE A 484 -8.62 -1.69 -9.80
CA PHE A 484 -7.17 -1.62 -9.64
C PHE A 484 -6.58 -2.91 -9.02
N LYS A 485 -7.34 -3.63 -8.18
CA LYS A 485 -6.97 -4.96 -7.68
C LYS A 485 -6.82 -6.02 -8.78
N LYS A 486 -7.47 -5.84 -9.93
CA LYS A 486 -7.41 -6.80 -11.04
C LYS A 486 -6.18 -6.48 -11.90
N PRO A 487 -5.24 -7.42 -12.10
CA PRO A 487 -3.99 -7.17 -12.80
C PRO A 487 -4.18 -6.58 -14.20
N ASN A 488 -5.08 -7.16 -14.99
CA ASN A 488 -5.28 -6.80 -16.40
C ASN A 488 -6.46 -5.82 -16.63
N LYS A 489 -6.83 -5.01 -15.63
CA LYS A 489 -7.96 -4.08 -15.74
C LYS A 489 -7.55 -2.65 -15.39
N LYS A 490 -7.85 -1.68 -16.25
CA LYS A 490 -7.67 -0.24 -15.94
C LYS A 490 -8.46 0.16 -14.66
N PRO A 491 -7.97 1.11 -13.85
CA PRO A 491 -6.72 1.86 -14.05
C PRO A 491 -5.47 1.02 -13.72
N PHE A 492 -4.36 1.30 -14.41
CA PHE A 492 -3.04 0.71 -14.15
C PHE A 492 -2.19 1.58 -13.21
N ILE A 493 -2.44 2.89 -13.19
CA ILE A 493 -1.82 3.81 -12.23
C ILE A 493 -2.89 4.39 -11.30
N ALA A 494 -2.69 4.23 -9.99
CA ALA A 494 -3.51 4.87 -8.96
C ALA A 494 -2.71 6.00 -8.32
N VAL A 495 -3.19 7.24 -8.48
CA VAL A 495 -2.58 8.42 -7.89
C VAL A 495 -3.34 8.78 -6.61
N SER A 496 -2.66 8.93 -5.47
CA SER A 496 -3.33 9.19 -4.19
C SER A 496 -2.45 10.03 -3.26
N VAL A 497 -3.09 10.78 -2.36
CA VAL A 497 -2.39 11.41 -1.24
C VAL A 497 -2.18 10.35 -0.15
N ASP A 498 -3.27 9.94 0.52
CA ASP A 498 -3.21 9.05 1.68
C ASP A 498 -4.10 7.82 1.59
N ILE A 499 -5.08 7.80 0.68
CA ILE A 499 -6.10 6.73 0.66
C ILE A 499 -5.49 5.39 0.29
N MET A 500 -4.51 5.38 -0.62
CA MET A 500 -3.81 4.16 -1.01
C MET A 500 -2.72 3.73 0.00
N SER A 501 -2.40 4.56 1.00
CA SER A 501 -1.40 4.25 2.04
C SER A 501 -1.94 3.27 3.10
N THR A 502 -3.27 3.16 3.25
CA THR A 502 -3.94 2.36 4.28
C THR A 502 -5.18 1.65 3.75
N GLY A 503 -5.46 0.44 4.23
CA GLY A 503 -6.73 -0.25 3.97
C GLY A 503 -6.98 -0.74 2.54
N VAL A 504 -5.94 -0.81 1.69
CA VAL A 504 -6.06 -1.44 0.36
C VAL A 504 -5.05 -2.58 0.24
N ASP A 505 -5.56 -3.75 -0.18
CA ASP A 505 -4.78 -4.97 -0.43
C ASP A 505 -4.73 -5.23 -1.94
N ILE A 506 -3.59 -4.89 -2.56
CA ILE A 506 -3.33 -5.08 -3.99
C ILE A 506 -1.99 -5.80 -4.16
N PRO A 507 -1.96 -7.14 -4.16
CA PRO A 507 -0.71 -7.91 -4.25
C PRO A 507 0.09 -7.67 -5.54
N CYS A 508 -0.58 -7.31 -6.64
CA CYS A 508 0.03 -7.17 -7.97
C CYS A 508 0.78 -5.84 -8.23
N VAL A 509 0.90 -4.94 -7.24
CA VAL A 509 1.59 -3.64 -7.39
C VAL A 509 3.09 -3.83 -7.59
N ARG A 510 3.60 -3.56 -8.80
CA ARG A 510 5.04 -3.70 -9.11
C ARG A 510 5.85 -2.43 -8.91
N TYR A 511 5.19 -1.28 -8.80
CA TYR A 511 5.85 0.01 -8.65
C TYR A 511 5.19 0.87 -7.57
N ILE A 512 6.01 1.42 -6.68
CA ILE A 512 5.62 2.49 -5.76
C ILE A 512 6.36 3.74 -6.19
N ALA A 513 5.65 4.85 -6.41
CA ALA A 513 6.24 6.09 -6.85
C ALA A 513 5.99 7.22 -5.84
N PHE A 514 7.01 8.02 -5.54
CA PHE A 514 6.94 9.14 -4.61
C PHE A 514 7.12 10.46 -5.34
N SER A 515 6.06 11.26 -5.41
CA SER A 515 6.08 12.65 -5.84
C SER A 515 5.78 13.62 -4.69
N ALA A 516 5.82 13.13 -3.45
CA ALA A 516 5.51 13.89 -2.25
C ALA A 516 6.52 13.61 -1.13
N LEU A 517 6.94 14.68 -0.45
CA LEU A 517 7.77 14.56 0.75
C LEU A 517 6.90 14.33 1.99
N THR A 518 7.11 13.23 2.69
CA THR A 518 6.61 13.03 4.06
C THR A 518 7.73 13.25 5.07
N LYS A 519 7.39 13.80 6.23
CA LYS A 519 8.30 13.85 7.39
C LYS A 519 8.16 12.63 8.29
N SER A 520 6.99 12.00 8.31
CA SER A 520 6.74 10.81 9.13
C SER A 520 7.34 9.58 8.46
N VAL A 521 8.18 8.88 9.22
CA VAL A 521 8.74 7.58 8.82
C VAL A 521 7.68 6.49 8.88
N GLY A 522 6.73 6.59 9.83
CA GLY A 522 5.62 5.65 9.91
C GLY A 522 4.76 5.65 8.65
N LYS A 523 4.44 6.84 8.12
CA LYS A 523 3.73 7.00 6.85
C LYS A 523 4.53 6.43 5.67
N TYR A 524 5.85 6.67 5.64
CA TYR A 524 6.74 6.12 4.62
C TYR A 524 6.70 4.59 4.57
N ILE A 525 6.87 3.92 5.72
CA ILE A 525 6.84 2.46 5.83
C ILE A 525 5.46 1.90 5.40
N GLN A 526 4.36 2.59 5.72
CA GLN A 526 3.02 2.17 5.30
C GLN A 526 2.81 2.29 3.79
N MET A 527 3.31 3.35 3.15
CA MET A 527 3.26 3.54 1.69
C MET A 527 4.10 2.48 0.98
N LEU A 528 5.34 2.30 1.42
CA LEU A 528 6.25 1.29 0.89
C LEU A 528 5.71 -0.13 1.06
N GLY A 529 5.11 -0.42 2.22
CA GLY A 529 4.48 -1.69 2.53
C GLY A 529 3.39 -2.13 1.55
N ARG A 530 2.83 -1.22 0.74
CA ARG A 530 1.85 -1.56 -0.31
C ARG A 530 2.46 -2.36 -1.46
N GLY A 531 3.76 -2.21 -1.73
CA GLY A 531 4.47 -2.97 -2.76
C GLY A 531 5.04 -4.31 -2.27
N THR A 532 5.17 -4.49 -0.96
CA THR A 532 5.92 -5.62 -0.36
C THR A 532 5.23 -6.98 -0.45
N ARG A 533 4.00 -7.08 -0.94
CA ARG A 533 3.30 -8.38 -1.05
C ARG A 533 3.84 -9.19 -2.23
N LEU A 534 4.05 -10.48 -2.03
CA LEU A 534 4.34 -11.41 -3.12
C LEU A 534 3.05 -11.77 -3.86
N ASP A 535 3.13 -11.89 -5.18
CA ASP A 535 2.02 -12.37 -6.00
C ASP A 535 2.49 -13.25 -7.16
N PRO A 536 2.89 -14.50 -6.89
CA PRO A 536 3.38 -15.41 -7.92
C PRO A 536 2.33 -15.74 -8.99
N LYS A 537 1.03 -15.56 -8.71
CA LYS A 537 -0.04 -15.71 -9.72
C LYS A 537 0.10 -14.70 -10.85
N THR A 538 0.53 -13.48 -10.54
CA THR A 538 0.83 -12.45 -11.52
C THR A 538 2.32 -12.43 -11.90
N GLY A 539 3.12 -13.36 -11.38
CA GLY A 539 4.56 -13.41 -11.59
C GLY A 539 5.36 -12.37 -10.81
N LYS A 540 4.77 -11.76 -9.79
CA LYS A 540 5.45 -10.75 -8.97
C LYS A 540 6.24 -11.40 -7.83
N PHE A 541 7.55 -11.21 -7.86
CA PHE A 541 8.50 -11.62 -6.83
C PHE A 541 9.32 -10.46 -6.26
N SER A 542 9.44 -9.35 -6.98
CA SER A 542 10.05 -8.10 -6.52
C SER A 542 9.25 -6.88 -6.99
N PHE A 543 9.54 -5.70 -6.44
CA PHE A 543 8.94 -4.43 -6.89
C PHE A 543 9.98 -3.31 -6.90
N LYS A 544 9.69 -2.21 -7.60
CA LYS A 544 10.57 -1.05 -7.67
C LYS A 544 9.95 0.15 -6.97
N VAL A 545 10.79 1.00 -6.40
CA VAL A 545 10.41 2.28 -5.82
C VAL A 545 10.99 3.40 -6.69
N LEU A 546 10.13 4.24 -7.26
CA LEU A 546 10.52 5.40 -8.05
C LEU A 546 10.45 6.65 -7.16
N ASP A 547 11.59 7.30 -6.92
CA ASP A 547 11.67 8.45 -6.03
C ASP A 547 12.00 9.72 -6.82
N PHE A 548 11.00 10.59 -7.00
CA PHE A 548 11.13 11.85 -7.75
C PHE A 548 11.56 13.04 -6.88
N VAL A 549 11.55 12.87 -5.56
CA VAL A 549 11.71 13.98 -4.60
C VAL A 549 12.84 13.76 -3.59
N GLY A 550 13.55 12.63 -3.67
CA GLY A 550 14.62 12.25 -2.74
C GLY A 550 14.10 11.82 -1.36
N LEU A 551 12.88 11.30 -1.29
CA LEU A 551 12.28 10.82 -0.05
C LEU A 551 13.01 9.60 0.53
N CYS A 552 13.37 8.62 -0.30
CA CYS A 552 14.03 7.38 0.14
C CYS A 552 15.41 7.69 0.71
N LYS A 553 16.17 8.58 0.05
CA LYS A 553 17.45 9.08 0.56
C LYS A 553 17.31 9.76 1.92
N ARG A 554 16.28 10.59 2.09
CA ARG A 554 15.97 11.22 3.39
C ARG A 554 15.61 10.20 4.47
N MET A 555 14.99 9.10 4.09
CA MET A 555 14.62 8.00 5.00
C MET A 555 15.75 6.97 5.17
N GLU A 556 16.92 7.21 4.58
CA GLU A 556 18.08 6.29 4.58
C GLU A 556 17.74 4.90 4.02
N ASP A 557 16.83 4.84 3.05
CA ASP A 557 16.39 3.61 2.40
C ASP A 557 16.99 3.49 0.99
N ASN A 558 17.84 2.48 0.79
CA ASN A 558 18.51 2.18 -0.46
C ASN A 558 17.96 0.90 -1.14
N GLY A 559 16.79 0.41 -0.72
CA GLY A 559 16.28 -0.90 -1.13
C GLY A 559 16.60 -2.00 -0.13
N ARG A 560 15.85 -3.10 -0.19
CA ARG A 560 15.99 -4.24 0.74
C ARG A 560 15.83 -5.58 0.04
N GLY A 561 16.70 -6.51 0.43
CA GLY A 561 16.71 -7.90 -0.04
C GLY A 561 17.29 -8.07 -1.45
N THR A 562 17.38 -9.32 -1.89
CA THR A 562 17.89 -9.68 -3.22
C THR A 562 16.74 -9.73 -4.22
N LEU A 563 16.79 -8.90 -5.26
CA LEU A 563 15.76 -8.86 -6.29
C LEU A 563 15.58 -10.23 -6.95
N LYS A 564 14.32 -10.57 -7.20
CA LYS A 564 13.91 -11.76 -7.95
C LYS A 564 13.21 -11.30 -9.22
N GLU A 565 13.54 -11.93 -10.33
CA GLU A 565 12.96 -11.62 -11.62
C GLU A 565 11.45 -11.90 -11.61
N ASN A 566 10.66 -10.95 -12.10
CA ASN A 566 9.22 -11.11 -12.18
C ASN A 566 8.86 -12.00 -13.39
N LYS A 567 8.56 -13.28 -13.16
CA LYS A 567 8.20 -14.27 -14.20
C LYS A 567 6.79 -14.83 -13.97
N LYS A 568 5.94 -14.81 -14.99
CA LYS A 568 4.59 -15.38 -14.93
C LYS A 568 4.64 -16.91 -15.02
N LEU A 569 4.25 -17.62 -13.96
CA LEU A 569 4.04 -19.07 -14.01
C LEU A 569 2.60 -19.34 -14.48
N VAL A 570 2.42 -19.75 -15.73
CA VAL A 570 1.13 -20.22 -16.25
C VAL A 570 1.12 -21.75 -16.25
N LEU A 571 0.26 -22.36 -15.43
CA LEU A 571 -0.19 -23.74 -15.62
C LEU A 571 -1.51 -23.68 -16.38
N LEU A 572 -1.53 -24.13 -17.63
CA LEU A 572 -2.77 -24.22 -18.41
C LEU A 572 -3.66 -25.34 -17.85
N PRO A 573 -4.95 -25.09 -17.60
CA PRO A 573 -5.89 -26.13 -17.19
C PRO A 573 -6.35 -26.92 -18.43
N GLY A 574 -6.02 -28.21 -18.49
CA GLY A 574 -6.60 -29.14 -19.46
C GLY A 574 -5.58 -30.06 -20.14
N GLY A 575 -5.15 -31.10 -19.43
CA GLY A 575 -4.46 -32.24 -20.03
C GLY A 575 -5.21 -33.52 -19.72
N THR A 576 -6.24 -33.86 -20.50
CA THR A 576 -6.73 -35.24 -20.57
C THR A 576 -5.84 -35.99 -21.55
N THR A 577 -5.09 -36.96 -21.05
CA THR A 577 -4.36 -37.92 -21.89
C THR A 577 -5.34 -38.84 -22.60
N SER A 578 -5.68 -38.52 -23.84
CA SER A 578 -6.23 -39.50 -24.79
C SER A 578 -5.11 -39.95 -25.73
N GLN A 579 -4.68 -41.20 -25.58
CA GLN A 579 -3.85 -41.87 -26.57
C GLN A 579 -4.68 -42.03 -27.86
N GLY A 580 -4.17 -41.48 -28.95
CA GLY A 580 -4.69 -41.71 -30.30
C GLY A 580 -3.53 -41.50 -31.28
N GLU A 581 -3.12 -42.58 -31.94
CA GLU A 581 -2.09 -42.59 -32.96
C GLU A 581 -2.54 -41.77 -34.18
N GLY A 582 -1.74 -40.77 -34.55
CA GLY A 582 -1.95 -39.95 -35.74
C GLY A 582 -0.74 -39.07 -35.98
N SER A 583 0.02 -39.39 -37.02
CA SER A 583 1.22 -38.67 -37.45
C SER A 583 0.89 -37.24 -37.89
N GLY A 584 1.09 -36.27 -37.01
CA GLY A 584 1.14 -34.85 -37.31
C GLY A 584 2.22 -34.21 -36.45
N LYS A 585 3.13 -33.44 -37.06
CA LYS A 585 4.24 -32.78 -36.36
C LYS A 585 3.71 -32.01 -35.14
N HIS A 586 4.16 -32.41 -33.95
CA HIS A 586 3.95 -31.66 -32.72
C HIS A 586 4.55 -30.26 -32.88
N TRP A 587 3.73 -29.23 -32.73
CA TRP A 587 4.21 -27.95 -32.24
C TRP A 587 4.45 -28.14 -30.73
N ASP A 588 5.66 -27.81 -30.29
CA ASP A 588 6.02 -27.78 -28.89
C ASP A 588 5.09 -26.77 -28.20
N THR A 589 4.19 -27.24 -27.32
CA THR A 589 3.36 -26.41 -26.44
C THR A 589 4.22 -25.84 -25.31
N GLY A 590 5.31 -25.16 -25.69
CA GLY A 590 6.25 -24.53 -24.81
C GLY A 590 5.67 -23.27 -24.17
N LYS A 591 5.71 -23.24 -22.83
CA LYS A 591 5.53 -22.10 -21.91
C LYS A 591 5.46 -20.71 -22.57
N GLY A 592 4.29 -20.06 -22.51
CA GLY A 592 4.11 -18.67 -22.94
C GLY A 592 4.09 -17.67 -21.76
N ILE A 593 4.89 -16.62 -21.84
CA ILE A 593 4.77 -15.39 -21.06
C ILE A 593 3.66 -14.57 -21.74
N ILE A 594 2.61 -14.16 -21.02
CA ILE A 594 1.73 -13.10 -21.55
C ILE A 594 2.44 -11.80 -21.22
N GLU A 595 3.31 -11.37 -22.12
CA GLU A 595 3.71 -9.98 -22.18
C GLU A 595 2.48 -9.20 -22.63
N ASN A 596 2.19 -8.09 -21.96
CA ASN A 596 1.26 -7.09 -22.45
C ASN A 596 2.12 -5.92 -22.98
N PRO A 597 2.84 -6.10 -24.10
CA PRO A 597 3.65 -5.04 -24.65
C PRO A 597 2.76 -3.88 -25.08
N ASP A 598 3.35 -2.69 -25.08
CA ASP A 598 2.72 -1.46 -25.55
C ASP A 598 2.05 -1.68 -26.93
N PRO A 599 0.75 -1.35 -27.12
CA PRO A 599 0.09 -1.43 -28.41
C PRO A 599 0.86 -0.74 -29.55
N GLU A 600 1.62 0.32 -29.25
CA GLU A 600 2.48 0.99 -30.24
C GLU A 600 3.59 0.07 -30.77
N ASN A 601 4.14 -0.77 -29.89
CA ASN A 601 5.23 -1.72 -30.18
C ASN A 601 4.72 -3.11 -30.59
N LEU A 602 3.42 -3.23 -30.89
CA LEU A 602 2.80 -4.43 -31.42
C LEU A 602 2.53 -4.30 -32.92
N ILE A 603 2.69 -5.41 -33.63
CA ILE A 603 2.24 -5.64 -35.00
C ILE A 603 1.11 -6.65 -34.97
N GLN A 604 -0.01 -6.28 -35.57
CA GLN A 604 -1.17 -7.12 -35.70
C GLN A 604 -1.03 -8.01 -36.92
N ARG A 605 -0.79 -9.31 -36.76
CA ARG A 605 -0.78 -10.21 -37.93
C ARG A 605 -2.20 -10.47 -38.39
N VAL A 606 -2.45 -10.25 -39.68
CA VAL A 606 -3.80 -10.33 -40.25
C VAL A 606 -3.85 -11.31 -41.41
N LEU A 607 -4.86 -12.16 -41.39
CA LEU A 607 -5.22 -13.04 -42.49
C LEU A 607 -6.13 -12.27 -43.46
N ILE A 608 -5.64 -12.01 -44.66
CA ILE A 608 -6.40 -11.32 -45.71
C ILE A 608 -6.92 -12.38 -46.69
N HIS A 609 -8.24 -12.53 -46.79
CA HIS A 609 -8.91 -13.41 -47.76
C HIS A 609 -10.01 -12.65 -48.50
N GLY A 610 -9.72 -12.22 -49.73
CA GLY A 610 -10.59 -11.28 -50.46
C GLY A 610 -10.72 -9.97 -49.69
N ASP A 611 -11.94 -9.52 -49.44
CA ASP A 611 -12.24 -8.28 -48.69
C ASP A 611 -12.31 -8.47 -47.16
N ASN A 612 -12.09 -9.70 -46.65
CA ASN A 612 -12.18 -9.99 -45.22
C ASN A 612 -10.79 -10.03 -44.57
N ILE A 613 -10.60 -9.20 -43.55
CA ILE A 613 -9.41 -9.15 -42.71
C ILE A 613 -9.72 -9.84 -41.37
N LYS A 614 -8.98 -10.90 -41.04
CA LYS A 614 -9.10 -11.60 -39.76
C LYS A 614 -7.81 -11.50 -38.96
N VAL A 615 -7.88 -10.87 -37.79
CA VAL A 615 -6.74 -10.77 -36.86
C VAL A 615 -6.37 -12.15 -36.31
N ILE A 616 -5.09 -12.51 -36.41
CA ILE A 616 -4.54 -13.78 -35.91
C ILE A 616 -4.02 -13.59 -34.48
N ASP A 617 -3.08 -12.66 -34.31
CA ASP A 617 -2.48 -12.28 -33.03
C ASP A 617 -1.77 -10.93 -33.13
N ASN A 618 -1.32 -10.41 -31.98
CA ASN A 618 -0.46 -9.22 -31.89
C ASN A 618 0.89 -9.66 -31.32
N ILE A 619 1.98 -9.35 -32.03
CA ILE A 619 3.35 -9.70 -31.63
C ILE A 619 4.24 -8.46 -31.53
N PRO A 620 5.25 -8.42 -30.64
CA PRO A 620 6.22 -7.32 -30.59
C PRO A 620 6.87 -7.04 -31.95
N ILE A 621 7.17 -5.76 -32.24
CA ILE A 621 7.80 -5.34 -33.51
C ILE A 621 9.10 -6.13 -33.79
N ASP A 622 9.94 -6.33 -32.78
CA ASP A 622 11.21 -7.05 -32.96
C ASP A 622 11.01 -8.54 -33.28
N GLU A 623 9.95 -9.15 -32.71
CA GLU A 623 9.58 -10.53 -33.02
C GLU A 623 9.00 -10.63 -34.44
N ALA A 624 8.17 -9.67 -34.85
CA ALA A 624 7.66 -9.58 -36.21
C ALA A 624 8.78 -9.41 -37.25
N ARG A 625 9.77 -8.55 -36.95
CA ARG A 625 10.97 -8.35 -37.79
C ARG A 625 11.73 -9.65 -37.96
N LYS A 626 11.99 -10.34 -36.85
CA LYS A 626 12.74 -11.61 -36.85
C LYS A 626 12.03 -12.70 -37.66
N ILE A 627 10.72 -12.86 -37.46
CA ILE A 627 9.91 -13.84 -38.22
C ILE A 627 9.98 -13.54 -39.72
N PHE A 628 9.85 -12.27 -40.10
CA PHE A 628 9.95 -11.85 -41.50
C PHE A 628 11.34 -12.18 -42.08
N GLU A 629 12.43 -11.78 -41.41
CA GLU A 629 13.78 -11.99 -41.92
C GLU A 629 14.16 -13.47 -42.00
N GLU A 630 13.83 -14.27 -40.98
CA GLU A 630 14.13 -15.70 -40.93
C GLU A 630 13.38 -16.49 -42.02
N GLU A 631 12.11 -16.16 -42.27
CA GLU A 631 11.32 -16.82 -43.32
C GLU A 631 11.79 -16.44 -44.74
N ILE A 632 12.19 -15.18 -44.94
CA ILE A 632 12.65 -14.69 -46.24
C ILE A 632 14.02 -15.28 -46.58
N ASP A 633 14.93 -15.35 -45.60
CA ASP A 633 16.26 -15.95 -45.82
C ASP A 633 16.19 -17.48 -45.88
N GLY A 634 15.30 -18.09 -45.09
CA GLY A 634 15.11 -19.54 -44.98
C GLY A 634 14.22 -20.18 -46.07
N THR A 635 13.56 -19.39 -46.92
CA THR A 635 12.62 -19.92 -47.91
C THR A 635 13.29 -20.84 -48.94
N LYS A 636 12.68 -22.01 -49.17
CA LYS A 636 13.11 -22.98 -50.19
C LYS A 636 12.33 -22.87 -51.51
N LYS A 637 11.45 -21.86 -51.65
CA LYS A 637 10.70 -21.67 -52.89
C LYS A 637 11.66 -21.34 -54.03
N ALA A 638 11.68 -22.19 -55.05
CA ALA A 638 12.59 -22.07 -56.19
C ALA A 638 12.46 -20.72 -56.94
N GLU A 639 11.28 -20.12 -56.91
CA GLU A 639 10.99 -18.80 -57.50
C GLU A 639 11.73 -17.66 -56.78
N ILE A 640 11.75 -17.68 -55.45
CA ILE A 640 12.40 -16.64 -54.65
C ILE A 640 13.92 -16.77 -54.66
N ILE A 641 14.42 -18.01 -54.70
CA ILE A 641 15.85 -18.28 -54.88
C ILE A 641 16.32 -17.69 -56.23
N LYS A 642 15.53 -17.84 -57.30
CA LYS A 642 15.84 -17.21 -58.60
C LYS A 642 15.88 -15.69 -58.53
N ILE A 643 14.94 -15.06 -57.80
CA ILE A 643 14.95 -13.60 -57.60
C ILE A 643 16.21 -13.17 -56.83
N LYS A 644 16.56 -13.87 -55.74
CA LYS A 644 17.79 -13.63 -54.97
C LYS A 644 19.05 -13.76 -55.83
N GLU A 645 19.09 -14.75 -56.73
CA GLU A 645 20.20 -14.94 -57.67
C GLU A 645 20.27 -13.86 -58.76
N LYS A 646 19.13 -13.41 -59.30
CA LYS A 646 19.06 -12.32 -60.28
C LYS A 646 19.64 -11.03 -59.69
N VAL A 647 19.23 -10.66 -58.47
CA VAL A 647 19.69 -9.46 -57.78
C VAL A 647 21.16 -9.57 -57.39
N LYS A 648 21.63 -10.74 -56.94
CA LYS A 648 23.07 -10.94 -56.65
C LYS A 648 23.96 -10.81 -57.88
N LYS A 649 23.47 -11.15 -59.08
CA LYS A 649 24.20 -10.99 -60.34
C LYS A 649 24.15 -9.56 -60.90
N ASN A 650 23.05 -8.84 -60.65
CA ASN A 650 22.89 -7.45 -61.03
C ASN A 650 22.30 -6.63 -59.85
N PRO A 651 23.14 -5.90 -59.09
CA PRO A 651 22.69 -5.09 -57.96
C PRO A 651 21.71 -3.96 -58.32
N GLU A 652 21.64 -3.55 -59.60
CA GLU A 652 20.69 -2.55 -60.10
C GLU A 652 19.42 -3.16 -60.71
N TYR A 653 19.12 -4.44 -60.41
CA TYR A 653 17.91 -5.09 -60.91
C TYR A 653 16.63 -4.48 -60.32
N GLU A 654 15.73 -4.03 -61.19
CA GLU A 654 14.37 -3.65 -60.84
C GLU A 654 13.42 -4.85 -60.99
N PRO A 655 12.48 -5.07 -60.04
CA PRO A 655 11.60 -6.23 -60.06
C PRO A 655 10.55 -6.10 -61.17
N THR A 656 10.26 -7.20 -61.86
CA THR A 656 9.12 -7.26 -62.78
C THR A 656 7.80 -7.36 -62.02
N GLU A 657 6.65 -7.04 -62.64
CA GLU A 657 5.32 -7.20 -62.02
C GLU A 657 5.11 -8.63 -61.49
N GLY A 658 5.58 -9.63 -62.24
CA GLY A 658 5.52 -11.04 -61.81
C GLY A 658 6.43 -11.34 -60.60
N ASP A 659 7.60 -10.71 -60.48
CA ASP A 659 8.45 -10.86 -59.29
C ASP A 659 7.76 -10.23 -58.06
N LEU A 660 7.09 -9.07 -58.22
CA LEU A 660 6.35 -8.40 -57.14
C LEU A 660 5.13 -9.21 -56.66
N GLU A 661 4.38 -9.83 -57.58
CA GLU A 661 3.27 -10.73 -57.22
C GLU A 661 3.75 -11.94 -56.42
N MET A 662 4.87 -12.54 -56.81
CA MET A 662 5.46 -13.67 -56.07
C MET A 662 5.89 -13.28 -54.65
N ILE A 663 6.43 -12.07 -54.46
CA ILE A 663 6.82 -11.56 -53.14
C ILE A 663 5.57 -11.28 -52.30
N LYS A 664 4.53 -10.68 -52.90
CA LYS A 664 3.23 -10.43 -52.24
C LYS A 664 2.55 -11.72 -51.79
N ASP A 665 2.67 -12.80 -52.55
CA ASP A 665 2.11 -14.10 -52.16
C ASP A 665 2.93 -14.81 -51.07
N LEU A 666 4.22 -14.50 -50.95
CA LEU A 666 5.04 -15.02 -49.87
C LEU A 666 4.74 -14.35 -48.53
N ILE A 667 4.60 -13.03 -48.48
CA ILE A 667 4.28 -12.32 -47.23
C ILE A 667 2.89 -12.64 -46.70
N LYS A 668 2.01 -13.18 -47.56
CA LYS A 668 0.69 -13.76 -47.21
C LYS A 668 0.76 -15.20 -46.70
N ASN A 669 1.95 -15.81 -46.58
CA ASN A 669 2.13 -17.16 -46.06
C ASN A 669 1.68 -17.24 -44.59
N PRO A 670 1.05 -18.35 -44.15
CA PRO A 670 0.58 -18.58 -42.78
C PRO A 670 1.46 -18.15 -41.60
N GLU A 671 2.77 -18.13 -41.79
CA GLU A 671 3.72 -17.81 -40.71
C GLU A 671 4.18 -16.34 -40.69
N ILE A 672 4.02 -15.61 -41.80
CA ILE A 672 4.48 -14.22 -41.95
C ILE A 672 3.31 -13.23 -41.79
N TYR A 673 2.22 -13.38 -42.55
CA TYR A 673 1.04 -12.49 -42.55
C TYR A 673 1.31 -11.00 -42.24
N LEU A 674 2.23 -10.40 -42.99
CA LEU A 674 2.52 -8.96 -42.94
C LEU A 674 2.09 -8.28 -44.24
N ASP A 675 1.53 -7.08 -44.14
CA ASP A 675 1.33 -6.20 -45.29
C ASP A 675 2.47 -5.17 -45.43
N GLU A 676 2.47 -4.43 -46.54
CA GLU A 676 3.51 -3.42 -46.82
C GLU A 676 3.53 -2.28 -45.79
N GLY A 677 2.36 -1.84 -45.31
CA GLY A 677 2.27 -0.82 -44.26
C GLY A 677 2.80 -1.30 -42.91
N GLN A 678 2.64 -2.59 -42.62
CA GLN A 678 3.20 -3.21 -41.43
C GLN A 678 4.72 -3.34 -41.52
N LEU A 679 5.27 -3.66 -42.69
CA LEU A 679 6.73 -3.65 -42.91
C LEU A 679 7.31 -2.24 -42.79
N GLN A 680 6.60 -1.23 -43.32
CA GLN A 680 6.95 0.18 -43.12
C GLN A 680 6.98 0.56 -41.64
N LYS A 681 6.02 0.07 -40.83
CA LYS A 681 6.02 0.24 -39.37
C LYS A 681 7.16 -0.51 -38.68
N ILE A 682 7.43 -1.76 -39.06
CA ILE A 682 8.48 -2.61 -38.48
C ILE A 682 9.87 -2.01 -38.66
N TYR A 683 10.16 -1.45 -39.84
CA TYR A 683 11.45 -0.87 -40.18
C TYR A 683 11.49 0.66 -40.00
N GLU A 684 10.42 1.26 -39.46
CA GLU A 684 10.23 2.70 -39.32
C GLU A 684 10.54 3.47 -40.64
N TYR A 685 10.16 2.91 -41.79
CA TYR A 685 10.49 3.40 -43.14
C TYR A 685 9.21 3.57 -44.00
N PRO A 686 8.42 4.66 -43.80
CA PRO A 686 7.13 4.87 -44.46
C PRO A 686 7.16 4.91 -45.99
N GLN A 687 8.26 5.42 -46.56
CA GLN A 687 8.48 5.48 -48.00
C GLN A 687 9.06 4.18 -48.58
N GLY A 688 9.37 3.21 -47.73
CA GLY A 688 9.92 1.93 -48.16
C GLY A 688 8.91 1.13 -48.95
N THR A 689 9.38 0.58 -50.07
CA THR A 689 8.58 -0.35 -50.85
C THR A 689 8.80 -1.77 -50.35
N LEU A 690 7.84 -2.66 -50.64
CA LEU A 690 8.00 -4.10 -50.41
C LEU A 690 9.33 -4.65 -50.96
N TRP A 691 9.82 -4.10 -52.07
CA TRP A 691 11.10 -4.47 -52.67
C TRP A 691 12.30 -4.07 -51.79
N ASP A 692 12.29 -2.88 -51.19
CA ASP A 692 13.36 -2.41 -50.30
C ASP A 692 13.49 -3.29 -49.05
N PHE A 693 12.36 -3.66 -48.43
CA PHE A 693 12.36 -4.57 -47.27
C PHE A 693 12.87 -5.97 -47.63
N PHE A 694 12.58 -6.43 -48.85
CA PHE A 694 13.05 -7.72 -49.35
C PHE A 694 14.56 -7.74 -49.61
N LEU A 695 15.08 -6.68 -50.25
CA LEU A 695 16.52 -6.49 -50.44
C LEU A 695 17.27 -6.39 -49.10
N HIS A 696 16.62 -5.81 -48.08
CA HIS A 696 17.14 -5.74 -46.72
C HIS A 696 17.21 -7.10 -46.05
N ALA A 697 16.11 -7.87 -46.10
CA ALA A 697 16.08 -9.23 -45.56
C ALA A 697 17.11 -10.17 -46.23
N PHE A 698 17.45 -9.94 -47.51
CA PHE A 698 18.52 -10.67 -48.20
C PHE A 698 19.94 -10.20 -47.88
N GLY A 699 20.11 -9.13 -47.10
CA GLY A 699 21.40 -8.52 -46.81
C GLY A 699 22.08 -7.86 -48.03
N ILE A 700 21.29 -7.44 -49.02
CA ILE A 700 21.79 -6.82 -50.27
C ILE A 700 21.77 -5.29 -50.17
N LYS A 701 20.72 -4.72 -49.56
CA LYS A 701 20.56 -3.27 -49.37
C LYS A 701 20.20 -2.97 -47.92
N GLU A 702 20.92 -2.05 -47.29
CA GLU A 702 20.54 -1.60 -45.94
C GLU A 702 19.42 -0.56 -46.01
N ILE A 703 18.40 -0.71 -45.15
CA ILE A 703 17.44 0.36 -44.93
C ILE A 703 18.18 1.46 -44.14
N PRO A 704 18.23 2.70 -44.66
CA PRO A 704 18.96 3.77 -44.02
C PRO A 704 18.32 4.12 -42.67
N ASP A 705 19.15 4.20 -41.62
CA ASP A 705 18.72 4.65 -40.30
C ASP A 705 18.14 6.08 -40.35
N VAL A 706 17.43 6.48 -39.29
CA VAL A 706 16.76 7.79 -39.19
C VAL A 706 17.74 8.95 -39.44
N LYS A 707 18.99 8.83 -38.96
CA LYS A 707 20.01 9.86 -39.11
C LYS A 707 20.49 10.01 -40.55
N LYS A 708 20.79 8.89 -41.22
CA LYS A 708 21.18 8.84 -42.63
C LYS A 708 20.07 9.37 -43.55
N ARG A 709 18.80 9.07 -43.23
CA ARG A 709 17.64 9.58 -43.99
C ARG A 709 17.50 11.09 -43.89
N VAL A 710 17.50 11.63 -42.68
CA VAL A 710 17.42 13.07 -42.46
C VAL A 710 18.60 13.78 -43.15
N GLU A 711 19.79 13.20 -43.11
CA GLU A 711 20.98 13.76 -43.74
C GLU A 711 20.92 13.75 -45.28
N GLN A 712 20.40 12.68 -45.90
CA GLN A 712 20.19 12.61 -47.35
C GLN A 712 19.11 13.59 -47.82
N SER A 713 17.94 13.63 -47.17
CA SER A 713 16.86 14.57 -47.50
C SER A 713 17.32 16.03 -47.33
N PHE A 714 18.06 16.31 -46.25
CA PHE A 714 18.61 17.63 -45.99
C PHE A 714 19.63 18.06 -47.04
N ASN A 715 20.56 17.17 -47.43
CA ASN A 715 21.55 17.46 -48.47
C ASN A 715 20.89 17.68 -49.83
N ASN A 716 19.86 16.89 -50.17
CA ASN A 716 19.08 17.09 -51.38
C ASN A 716 18.35 18.44 -51.36
N TYR A 717 17.72 18.81 -50.24
CA TYR A 717 17.05 20.09 -50.06
C TYR A 717 18.02 21.26 -50.25
N ILE A 718 19.18 21.24 -49.58
CA ILE A 718 20.20 22.30 -49.75
C ILE A 718 20.78 22.33 -51.17
N SER A 719 20.89 21.20 -51.86
CA SER A 719 21.39 21.18 -53.25
C SER A 719 20.36 21.68 -54.28
N THR A 720 19.07 21.64 -53.92
CA THR A 720 17.96 22.04 -54.79
C THR A 720 17.70 23.55 -54.73
N TYR A 721 18.02 24.20 -53.61
CA TYR A 721 17.78 25.63 -53.36
C TYR A 721 19.10 26.39 -53.14
N ASN A 722 19.19 27.62 -53.65
CA ASN A 722 20.39 28.46 -53.51
C ASN A 722 20.43 29.16 -52.14
N PHE A 723 21.11 28.55 -51.16
CA PHE A 723 21.36 29.15 -49.85
C PHE A 723 22.79 29.72 -49.74
N THR A 724 22.96 30.79 -48.94
CA THR A 724 24.28 31.32 -48.59
C THR A 724 24.98 30.45 -47.54
N ASP A 725 26.31 30.57 -47.42
CA ASP A 725 27.10 29.77 -46.46
C ASP A 725 26.62 29.89 -45.01
N ASP A 726 26.15 31.07 -44.60
CA ASP A 726 25.64 31.29 -43.25
C ASP A 726 24.23 30.74 -43.04
N GLN A 727 23.37 30.79 -44.07
CA GLN A 727 22.08 30.10 -44.08
C GLN A 727 22.25 28.57 -44.00
N ILE A 728 23.20 28.00 -44.73
CA ILE A 728 23.52 26.57 -44.68
C ILE A 728 23.99 26.15 -43.27
N LYS A 729 24.81 26.96 -42.59
CA LYS A 729 25.22 26.69 -41.21
C LYS A 729 24.03 26.70 -40.24
N ALA A 730 23.12 27.65 -40.37
CA ALA A 730 21.91 27.71 -39.54
C ALA A 730 21.00 26.49 -39.78
N LEU A 731 20.74 26.15 -41.05
CA LEU A 731 19.97 24.96 -41.43
C LEU A 731 20.61 23.66 -40.93
N ARG A 732 21.95 23.55 -40.92
CA ARG A 732 22.65 22.36 -40.41
C ARG A 732 22.46 22.18 -38.91
N ARG A 733 22.47 23.27 -38.12
CA ARG A 733 22.18 23.20 -36.68
C ARG A 733 20.74 22.81 -36.41
N ILE A 734 19.81 23.28 -37.24
CA ILE A 734 18.39 22.91 -37.20
C ILE A 734 18.21 21.43 -37.56
N LYS A 735 18.93 20.92 -38.58
CA LYS A 735 18.96 19.49 -38.94
C LYS A 735 19.39 18.63 -37.75
N ASP A 736 20.45 19.01 -37.04
CA ASP A 736 20.94 18.23 -35.90
C ASP A 736 19.90 18.17 -34.76
N ILE A 737 19.10 19.24 -34.60
CA ILE A 737 17.95 19.28 -33.68
C ILE A 737 16.83 18.35 -34.15
N PHE A 738 16.49 18.35 -35.44
CA PHE A 738 15.53 17.40 -36.01
C PHE A 738 15.98 15.95 -35.84
N VAL A 739 17.26 15.63 -36.06
CA VAL A 739 17.81 14.28 -35.87
C VAL A 739 17.70 13.86 -34.40
N ALA A 740 18.13 14.71 -33.47
CA ALA A 740 18.07 14.42 -32.04
C ALA A 740 16.62 14.18 -31.56
N ASN A 741 15.67 14.98 -32.05
CA ASN A 741 14.28 14.92 -31.63
C ASN A 741 13.46 13.82 -32.31
N LYS A 742 13.77 13.46 -33.56
CA LYS A 742 13.12 12.33 -34.27
C LYS A 742 13.49 10.99 -33.63
N ILE A 743 14.71 10.87 -33.09
CA ILE A 743 15.13 9.72 -32.25
C ILE A 743 14.29 9.64 -30.96
N GLU A 744 13.78 10.78 -30.47
CA GLU A 744 12.92 10.87 -29.27
C GLU A 744 11.41 10.88 -29.57
N LYS A 745 10.97 10.71 -30.83
CA LYS A 745 9.55 10.72 -31.27
C LYS A 745 8.75 11.96 -30.84
N LYS A 746 9.33 13.16 -30.90
CA LYS A 746 8.65 14.44 -30.59
C LYS A 746 8.38 15.26 -31.85
N GLU A 747 7.15 15.76 -32.01
CA GLU A 747 6.82 16.82 -32.99
C GLU A 747 7.06 18.21 -32.38
N PHE A 748 7.37 19.19 -33.22
CA PHE A 748 7.58 20.58 -32.77
C PHE A 748 7.09 21.59 -33.79
N SER A 749 6.67 22.75 -33.29
CA SER A 749 6.51 23.99 -34.05
C SER A 749 7.74 24.89 -33.95
N VAL A 750 7.91 25.83 -34.89
CA VAL A 750 9.00 26.83 -34.85
C VAL A 750 9.02 27.56 -33.50
N ASP A 751 7.85 27.89 -32.95
CA ASP A 751 7.75 28.62 -31.69
C ASP A 751 8.29 27.83 -30.49
N GLU A 752 8.13 26.51 -30.48
CA GLU A 752 8.63 25.64 -29.40
C GLU A 752 10.15 25.45 -29.47
N ILE A 753 10.74 25.47 -30.67
CA ILE A 753 12.20 25.39 -30.83
C ILE A 753 12.85 26.66 -30.29
N PHE A 754 12.31 27.83 -30.62
CA PHE A 754 12.88 29.10 -30.14
C PHE A 754 12.42 29.49 -28.72
N ALA A 755 11.40 28.84 -28.15
CA ALA A 755 11.06 28.94 -26.74
C ALA A 755 12.01 28.13 -25.83
N ASN A 756 12.80 27.22 -26.40
CA ASN A 756 13.81 26.46 -25.68
C ASN A 756 15.15 27.24 -25.62
N PRO A 757 15.62 27.67 -24.43
CA PRO A 757 16.83 28.49 -24.30
C PRO A 757 18.11 27.82 -24.80
N ILE A 758 18.14 26.49 -24.88
CA ILE A 758 19.28 25.72 -25.40
C ILE A 758 19.35 25.82 -26.92
N PHE A 759 18.21 25.66 -27.60
CA PHE A 759 18.12 25.78 -29.05
C PHE A 759 18.30 27.23 -29.50
N GLU A 760 17.80 28.19 -28.72
CA GLU A 760 18.05 29.62 -28.94
C GLU A 760 19.55 29.96 -28.86
N ARG A 761 20.30 29.36 -27.91
CA ARG A 761 21.76 29.52 -27.83
C ARG A 761 22.52 28.84 -28.98
N LEU A 762 21.99 27.75 -29.53
CA LEU A 762 22.65 26.98 -30.60
C LEU A 762 22.39 27.57 -32.00
N ILE A 763 21.15 27.97 -32.28
CA ILE A 763 20.71 28.45 -33.60
C ILE A 763 20.79 29.99 -33.70
N GLY A 764 20.66 30.69 -32.56
CA GLY A 764 20.46 32.14 -32.49
C GLY A 764 19.04 32.48 -32.04
N ASN A 765 18.79 33.74 -31.70
CA ASN A 765 17.42 34.16 -31.34
C ASN A 765 16.52 34.16 -32.60
N LYS A 766 15.21 34.01 -32.39
CA LYS A 766 14.25 33.91 -33.50
C LYS A 766 14.33 35.10 -34.46
N GLN A 767 14.56 36.31 -33.94
CA GLN A 767 14.62 37.53 -34.76
C GLN A 767 15.87 37.59 -35.64
N GLU A 768 17.02 37.11 -35.16
CA GLU A 768 18.28 37.04 -35.90
C GLU A 768 18.21 35.97 -37.00
N VAL A 769 17.65 34.81 -36.67
CA VAL A 769 17.46 33.72 -37.63
C VAL A 769 16.45 34.14 -38.69
N ASP A 770 15.31 34.71 -38.33
CA ASP A 770 14.31 35.16 -39.29
C ASP A 770 14.87 36.26 -40.21
N LYS A 771 15.70 37.16 -39.68
CA LYS A 771 16.42 38.16 -40.48
C LYS A 771 17.48 37.57 -41.42
N LEU A 772 18.09 36.43 -41.07
CA LEU A 772 19.04 35.70 -41.93
C LEU A 772 18.35 35.09 -43.17
N PHE A 773 17.04 34.84 -43.07
CA PHE A 773 16.21 34.28 -44.14
C PHE A 773 15.18 35.29 -44.68
N ASP A 774 15.47 36.59 -44.58
CA ASP A 774 14.63 37.67 -45.11
C ASP A 774 13.16 37.66 -44.63
N GLY A 775 12.89 37.12 -43.44
CA GLY A 775 11.55 36.98 -42.87
C GLY A 775 10.76 35.75 -43.35
N GLU A 776 11.36 34.88 -44.16
CA GLU A 776 10.73 33.66 -44.68
C GLU A 776 11.12 32.39 -43.91
N PHE A 777 11.75 32.51 -42.74
CA PHE A 777 12.29 31.34 -42.02
C PHE A 777 11.22 30.29 -41.69
N ASN A 778 10.03 30.71 -41.25
CA ASN A 778 8.94 29.77 -40.93
C ASN A 778 8.52 28.92 -42.14
N LYS A 779 8.57 29.51 -43.35
CA LYS A 779 8.21 28.81 -44.59
C LYS A 779 9.29 27.80 -44.96
N ILE A 780 10.56 28.21 -44.91
CA ILE A 780 11.72 27.34 -45.16
C ILE A 780 11.79 26.20 -44.13
N PHE A 781 11.48 26.49 -42.87
CA PHE A 781 11.42 25.48 -41.81
C PHE A 781 10.33 24.44 -42.08
N ASN A 782 9.12 24.86 -42.43
CA ASN A 782 8.02 23.95 -42.75
C ASN A 782 8.29 23.14 -44.03
N ASP A 783 8.90 23.75 -45.05
CA ASP A 783 9.30 23.07 -46.28
C ASP A 783 10.40 22.05 -45.99
N LEU A 784 11.37 22.38 -45.13
CA LEU A 784 12.40 21.45 -44.70
C LEU A 784 11.82 20.31 -43.85
N GLU A 785 10.95 20.61 -42.90
CA GLU A 785 10.26 19.63 -42.06
C GLU A 785 9.45 18.66 -42.92
N SER A 786 8.69 19.17 -43.90
CA SER A 786 7.92 18.34 -44.83
C SER A 786 8.81 17.46 -45.71
N SER A 787 9.97 17.97 -46.17
CA SER A 787 10.95 17.17 -46.92
C SER A 787 11.63 16.07 -46.07
N ILE A 788 11.65 16.24 -44.74
CA ILE A 788 12.18 15.27 -43.77
C ILE A 788 11.09 14.32 -43.24
N LYS A 789 9.81 14.68 -43.38
CA LYS A 789 8.62 13.86 -43.06
C LYS A 789 8.24 12.86 -44.17
N ILE A 790 9.08 12.69 -45.21
CA ILE A 790 8.96 11.61 -46.21
C ILE A 790 9.19 10.23 -45.57
#